data_AF-A0A9X4QVP8-F1
#
_entry.id   AF-A0A9X4QVP8-F1
#
_cell.length_a   1.000
_cell.length_b   1.000
_cell.length_c   1.000
_cell.angle_alpha   90.00
_cell.angle_beta   90.00
_cell.angle_gamma   90.00
#
_symmetry.space_group_name_H-M   'P 1'
#
loop_
_entity.id
_entity.type
_entity.pdbx_description
1 polymer ?
#
loop_
_entity_poly.entity_id
_entity_poly.type
_entity_poly.pdbx_seq_one_letter_code
_entity_poly.pdbx_strand_id
1 'polypeptide(L)'
;MDAKPLRLGIVGGNRGGRFKATIEALSHLVRLSAICDLREDTVRLWQAEYPELKGYTDYDRLLEDPDVDAVLLASPMLLHARQAVRALRAGKHVLSEVTAAHTLEDAWELVETVESTGLTYMMSENYCFERASMTVQRMAEAGVFGEITYLEGGYIHDLRHAVHTEDGSLTWRGELHRDYDGLNYPTHSIGPLAKWLWLGREGGDRLASLSAFTSNSRALQHYFRDKFGADHPAAQDGYWKQGDSAVAHLTTEAGVLIALRVDWTSPRPHNMHSYSLQGTRGAYASRRHDNEEDLVWLEGRSPDADALLGRRAGGRMGAARQLCGRVRSASLGPSRPRSRRERPRWPRRLQPSRAGRIRVGRPGPQAAPHRRVRRGRMERRLPVVRAVPRQRRRAGGDARFSQVSQAYEADEETVTMTQQRQLPQLVMRRASLADLPPFRLPEGYTCRSFQPGDEAHWERIVKLAFGWERSFRERIQSHFYYRPGRVLFLCRDGVPVATACAWQEPEWGEDWGYLHMVGVDPAFAGQGLGYAVSLAALNRMKEDGKERAMLETDDFRLPAILTYLKLDFRPDVPDEALLNRWKQAYRELGLPYGVKVMSATRPGSAASANEDALVVDPEAHVYGVVDGVSAMLPYEDEAGFTGGRIAAALLVEALGAGTGADADSGAGAGACADVGAGAGADTDAGSGAGAGALGADFDLAEAVLRANASLMQRMLAAGVDVAAKWKRWGAVFAIVRWRHTHLEYVQAGDCMLLARYSDGSVRTLTRNQVAAFDLKALQAKQQLLKNGTPAEKVSHRLKPVFKCNRDKANAPDGYAVMNGDPALAYTMEYGRISCANVVRIYAITDGMFHFIENDEDSRKWEKLADALDERGIDSYMDELEREEALDPDCERHPRHKKSDDKSAVIVELPSGPETDLARS
;
A
#
# COMPACT_ATOMS: atom_id res chain seq x y z
N MET A 1 5.22 -39.83 -10.05
CA MET A 1 6.30 -38.91 -9.67
C MET A 1 6.25 -38.85 -8.18
N ASP A 2 7.26 -39.36 -7.52
CA ASP A 2 7.30 -39.42 -6.07
C ASP A 2 7.88 -38.08 -5.59
N ALA A 3 7.00 -37.08 -5.50
CA ALA A 3 7.36 -35.76 -4.99
C ALA A 3 7.83 -35.90 -3.55
N LYS A 4 8.98 -35.30 -3.23
CA LYS A 4 9.47 -35.27 -1.84
C LYS A 4 8.46 -34.51 -0.96
N PRO A 5 8.16 -34.98 0.26
CA PRO A 5 7.30 -34.23 1.18
C PRO A 5 7.82 -32.81 1.43
N LEU A 6 6.93 -31.83 1.38
CA LEU A 6 7.23 -30.42 1.57
C LEU A 6 7.76 -30.18 2.99
N ARG A 7 8.94 -29.58 3.13
CA ARG A 7 9.55 -29.30 4.43
C ARG A 7 8.95 -28.02 5.03
N LEU A 8 8.19 -28.18 6.10
CA LEU A 8 7.40 -27.13 6.74
C LEU A 8 8.12 -26.53 7.95
N GLY A 9 8.25 -25.20 7.96
CA GLY A 9 8.49 -24.41 9.17
C GLY A 9 7.18 -23.94 9.81
N ILE A 10 7.09 -24.01 11.13
CA ILE A 10 6.00 -23.41 11.92
C ILE A 10 6.49 -22.08 12.51
N VAL A 11 5.68 -21.02 12.44
CA VAL A 11 5.94 -19.72 13.08
C VAL A 11 4.86 -19.39 14.10
N GLY A 12 5.29 -19.12 15.33
CA GLY A 12 4.47 -18.74 16.48
C GLY A 12 3.86 -19.92 17.23
N GLY A 13 4.71 -20.88 17.68
CA GLY A 13 4.51 -22.10 18.51
C GLY A 13 3.34 -22.23 19.50
N ASN A 14 2.51 -21.20 19.64
CA ASN A 14 1.36 -21.09 20.52
C ASN A 14 -0.03 -20.96 19.83
N ARG A 15 -0.24 -21.19 18.52
CA ARG A 15 -1.61 -21.15 17.89
C ARG A 15 -2.26 -22.43 17.30
N GLY A 16 -1.58 -23.53 16.97
CA GLY A 16 -2.21 -24.69 16.27
C GLY A 16 -1.60 -26.12 16.34
N GLY A 17 -1.03 -26.63 17.43
CA GLY A 17 -0.64 -28.04 17.62
C GLY A 17 -1.86 -28.96 17.56
N ARG A 18 -3.05 -28.32 17.59
CA ARG A 18 -4.31 -28.70 16.91
C ARG A 18 -4.17 -29.16 15.44
N PHE A 19 -2.98 -29.15 14.87
CA PHE A 19 -2.63 -29.57 13.52
C PHE A 19 -1.35 -30.42 13.47
N LYS A 20 -0.72 -30.78 14.60
CA LYS A 20 0.25 -31.90 14.65
C LYS A 20 -0.39 -33.13 14.02
N ALA A 21 -1.58 -33.48 14.53
CA ALA A 21 -2.50 -34.48 13.96
C ALA A 21 -2.89 -34.27 12.48
N THR A 22 -2.73 -33.06 11.92
CA THR A 22 -2.95 -32.79 10.49
C THR A 22 -1.68 -32.98 9.67
N ILE A 23 -0.51 -32.56 10.17
CA ILE A 23 0.79 -32.86 9.55
C ILE A 23 1.04 -34.37 9.57
N GLU A 24 0.85 -35.02 10.72
CA GLU A 24 1.01 -36.48 10.91
C GLU A 24 0.15 -37.27 9.92
N ALA A 25 -1.14 -36.91 9.78
CA ALA A 25 -2.05 -37.51 8.80
C ALA A 25 -1.67 -37.21 7.33
N LEU A 26 -0.92 -36.12 7.08
CA LEU A 26 -0.42 -35.71 5.78
C LEU A 26 1.10 -35.95 5.63
N SER A 27 1.71 -36.81 6.46
CA SER A 27 3.16 -37.04 6.52
C SER A 27 3.80 -37.54 5.22
N HIS A 28 2.97 -38.07 4.32
CA HIS A 28 3.32 -38.49 2.97
C HIS A 28 3.37 -37.33 1.94
N LEU A 29 2.93 -36.12 2.32
CA LEU A 29 2.98 -34.88 1.55
C LEU A 29 3.75 -33.77 2.27
N VAL A 30 3.84 -33.81 3.60
CA VAL A 30 4.42 -32.78 4.47
C VAL A 30 5.39 -33.42 5.44
N ARG A 31 6.60 -32.88 5.56
CA ARG A 31 7.48 -33.15 6.69
C ARG A 31 7.62 -31.88 7.51
N LEU A 32 7.34 -31.94 8.81
CA LEU A 32 7.71 -30.84 9.69
C LEU A 32 9.25 -30.82 9.84
N SER A 33 9.89 -29.68 9.60
CA SER A 33 11.35 -29.51 9.68
C SER A 33 11.79 -28.48 10.71
N ALA A 34 11.01 -27.41 10.91
CA ALA A 34 11.38 -26.31 11.78
C ALA A 34 10.22 -25.78 12.65
N ILE A 35 10.58 -25.27 13.83
CA ILE A 35 9.69 -24.54 14.74
C ILE A 35 10.33 -23.20 15.14
N CYS A 36 9.58 -22.12 14.98
CA CYS A 36 9.92 -20.78 15.44
C CYS A 36 8.85 -20.26 16.42
N ASP A 37 9.28 -19.77 17.59
CA ASP A 37 8.49 -18.95 18.51
C ASP A 37 9.47 -18.04 19.27
N LEU A 38 9.08 -16.79 19.55
CA LEU A 38 9.90 -15.85 20.32
C LEU A 38 10.26 -16.41 21.71
N ARG A 39 9.46 -17.33 22.23
CA ARG A 39 9.70 -18.00 23.51
C ARG A 39 10.47 -19.29 23.32
N GLU A 40 11.71 -19.31 23.82
CA GLU A 40 12.55 -20.51 23.81
C GLU A 40 11.91 -21.71 24.56
N ASP A 41 11.08 -21.46 25.58
CA ASP A 41 10.35 -22.53 26.29
C ASP A 41 9.39 -23.30 25.36
N THR A 42 8.79 -22.60 24.41
CA THR A 42 7.86 -23.15 23.44
C THR A 42 8.61 -23.92 22.36
N VAL A 43 9.78 -23.42 21.94
CA VAL A 43 10.70 -24.15 21.04
C VAL A 43 11.16 -25.46 21.67
N ARG A 44 11.64 -25.43 22.93
CA ARG A 44 12.07 -26.61 23.70
C ARG A 44 10.94 -27.63 23.88
N LEU A 45 9.71 -27.18 24.14
CA LEU A 45 8.52 -28.06 24.23
C LEU A 45 8.20 -28.78 22.91
N TRP A 46 8.44 -28.14 21.77
CA TRP A 46 8.30 -28.79 20.46
C TRP A 46 9.43 -29.79 20.18
N GLN A 47 10.68 -29.45 20.50
CA GLN A 47 11.82 -30.36 20.32
C GLN A 47 11.80 -31.56 21.28
N ALA A 48 11.16 -31.44 22.45
CA ALA A 48 10.93 -32.56 23.36
C ALA A 48 9.92 -33.60 22.82
N GLU A 49 9.05 -33.21 21.90
CA GLU A 49 8.05 -34.10 21.26
C GLU A 49 8.52 -34.58 19.88
N TYR A 50 9.32 -33.78 19.16
CA TYR A 50 9.91 -34.09 17.86
C TYR A 50 11.42 -33.73 17.88
N PRO A 51 12.30 -34.64 18.36
CA PRO A 51 13.72 -34.36 18.54
C PRO A 51 14.48 -34.02 17.25
N GLU A 52 13.91 -34.30 16.08
CA GLU A 52 14.47 -34.00 14.76
C GLU A 52 14.21 -32.57 14.26
N LEU A 53 13.45 -31.75 15.00
CA LEU A 53 13.11 -30.38 14.58
C LEU A 53 14.23 -29.39 14.87
N LYS A 54 14.51 -28.55 13.87
CA LYS A 54 15.30 -27.33 14.05
C LYS A 54 14.48 -26.30 14.83
N GLY A 55 15.00 -25.88 15.98
CA GLY A 55 14.38 -24.88 16.85
C GLY A 55 14.95 -23.49 16.62
N TYR A 56 14.07 -22.49 16.50
CA TYR A 56 14.42 -21.11 16.21
C TYR A 56 13.69 -20.14 17.16
N THR A 57 14.40 -19.16 17.72
CA THR A 57 13.78 -18.01 18.40
C THR A 57 13.75 -16.77 17.52
N ASP A 58 14.61 -16.73 16.50
CA ASP A 58 14.66 -15.72 15.43
C ASP A 58 13.90 -16.23 14.19
N TYR A 59 13.10 -15.35 13.57
CA TYR A 59 12.33 -15.69 12.37
C TYR A 59 13.20 -15.68 11.10
N ASP A 60 14.16 -14.77 10.97
CA ASP A 60 15.00 -14.69 9.77
C ASP A 60 15.93 -15.90 9.66
N ARG A 61 16.41 -16.45 10.79
CA ARG A 61 17.15 -17.73 10.79
C ARG A 61 16.33 -18.93 10.32
N LEU A 62 15.00 -18.91 10.47
CA LEU A 62 14.13 -19.93 9.88
C LEU A 62 13.92 -19.68 8.37
N LEU A 63 13.90 -18.42 7.93
CA LEU A 63 13.82 -18.06 6.51
C LEU A 63 15.12 -18.35 5.75
N GLU A 64 16.28 -18.17 6.38
CA GLU A 64 17.59 -18.57 5.84
C GLU A 64 17.72 -20.09 5.64
N ASP A 65 16.95 -20.93 6.32
CA ASP A 65 17.14 -22.39 6.31
C ASP A 65 16.80 -23.02 4.95
N PRO A 66 17.76 -23.69 4.27
CA PRO A 66 17.48 -24.46 3.06
C PRO A 66 16.66 -25.75 3.32
N ASP A 67 16.40 -26.13 4.57
CA ASP A 67 15.43 -27.18 4.95
C ASP A 67 14.02 -26.69 5.30
N VAL A 68 13.69 -25.44 4.96
CA VAL A 68 12.31 -24.96 4.94
C VAL A 68 11.93 -24.63 3.48
N ASP A 69 10.93 -25.33 2.96
CA ASP A 69 10.31 -25.07 1.64
C ASP A 69 9.09 -24.15 1.78
N ALA A 70 8.39 -24.26 2.91
CA ALA A 70 7.20 -23.49 3.20
C ALA A 70 7.11 -23.15 4.68
N VAL A 71 6.65 -21.94 4.99
CA VAL A 71 6.25 -21.58 6.35
C VAL A 71 4.75 -21.70 6.52
N LEU A 72 4.33 -21.90 7.77
CA LEU A 72 3.07 -21.34 8.20
C LEU A 72 3.27 -20.28 9.29
N LEU A 73 2.55 -19.17 9.10
CA LEU A 73 2.34 -18.10 10.05
C LEU A 73 1.11 -18.35 10.92
N ALA A 74 1.30 -18.25 12.24
CA ALA A 74 0.22 -18.30 13.22
C ALA A 74 0.57 -17.51 14.50
N SER A 75 1.36 -16.47 14.30
CA SER A 75 1.64 -15.35 15.17
C SER A 75 0.36 -14.56 15.54
N PRO A 76 0.47 -13.43 16.27
CA PRO A 76 -0.60 -12.43 16.31
C PRO A 76 -1.00 -11.97 14.91
N MET A 77 -2.31 -11.75 14.67
CA MET A 77 -2.81 -11.52 13.30
C MET A 77 -2.23 -10.26 12.62
N LEU A 78 -1.85 -9.26 13.42
CA LEU A 78 -1.21 -8.02 12.97
C LEU A 78 0.20 -8.23 12.36
N LEU A 79 0.79 -9.42 12.50
CA LEU A 79 2.09 -9.75 11.91
C LEU A 79 1.99 -10.57 10.61
N HIS A 80 0.79 -11.06 10.26
CA HIS A 80 0.62 -12.06 9.20
C HIS A 80 1.09 -11.56 7.81
N ALA A 81 0.69 -10.37 7.38
CA ALA A 81 1.08 -9.82 6.08
C ALA A 81 2.60 -9.65 5.96
N ARG A 82 3.21 -8.94 6.92
CA ARG A 82 4.65 -8.64 6.92
C ARG A 82 5.52 -9.89 7.04
N GLN A 83 5.09 -10.87 7.85
CA GLN A 83 5.78 -12.16 7.92
C GLN A 83 5.59 -12.99 6.64
N ALA A 84 4.44 -12.87 5.95
CA ALA A 84 4.19 -13.54 4.67
C ALA A 84 5.06 -12.96 3.56
N VAL A 85 5.08 -11.63 3.43
CA VAL A 85 5.96 -10.89 2.52
C VAL A 85 7.42 -11.30 2.71
N ARG A 86 7.93 -11.30 3.96
CA ARG A 86 9.30 -11.74 4.28
C ARG A 86 9.56 -13.19 3.87
N ALA A 87 8.63 -14.10 4.13
CA ALA A 87 8.77 -15.50 3.74
C ALA A 87 8.77 -15.71 2.22
N LEU A 88 7.89 -15.03 1.50
CA LEU A 88 7.83 -15.09 0.03
C LEU A 88 9.13 -14.52 -0.59
N ARG A 89 9.61 -13.37 -0.11
CA ARG A 89 10.91 -12.80 -0.53
C ARG A 89 12.09 -13.73 -0.21
N ALA A 90 12.01 -14.51 0.87
CA ALA A 90 12.98 -15.55 1.21
C ALA A 90 12.76 -16.91 0.48
N GLY A 91 11.97 -16.93 -0.60
CA GLY A 91 11.78 -18.13 -1.43
C GLY A 91 10.83 -19.19 -0.86
N LYS A 92 10.06 -18.88 0.20
CA LYS A 92 9.22 -19.85 0.92
C LYS A 92 7.75 -19.70 0.54
N HIS A 93 7.06 -20.82 0.28
CA HIS A 93 5.60 -20.80 0.19
C HIS A 93 4.99 -20.46 1.56
N VAL A 94 3.86 -19.75 1.59
CA VAL A 94 3.23 -19.29 2.83
C VAL A 94 1.82 -19.83 2.99
N LEU A 95 1.55 -20.37 4.18
CA LEU A 95 0.18 -20.48 4.69
C LEU A 95 -0.01 -19.58 5.92
N SER A 96 -0.96 -18.67 5.89
CA SER A 96 -1.28 -17.85 7.08
C SER A 96 -2.51 -18.37 7.81
N GLU A 97 -2.56 -18.26 9.13
CA GLU A 97 -3.82 -18.09 9.87
C GLU A 97 -4.58 -16.84 9.36
N VAL A 98 -5.83 -16.70 9.77
CA VAL A 98 -6.65 -15.51 9.48
C VAL A 98 -6.42 -14.42 10.53
N THR A 99 -6.51 -13.13 10.21
CA THR A 99 -6.76 -12.50 8.90
C THR A 99 -5.51 -12.52 7.99
N ALA A 100 -5.62 -12.09 6.72
CA ALA A 100 -4.46 -12.00 5.83
C ALA A 100 -3.59 -10.76 6.11
N ALA A 101 -4.24 -9.61 6.30
CA ALA A 101 -3.66 -8.30 6.57
C ALA A 101 -4.52 -7.55 7.60
N HIS A 102 -4.09 -6.33 7.96
CA HIS A 102 -4.84 -5.41 8.82
C HIS A 102 -5.00 -4.01 8.19
N THR A 103 -4.03 -3.53 7.42
CA THR A 103 -4.14 -2.30 6.63
C THR A 103 -4.26 -2.61 5.12
N LEU A 104 -4.57 -1.61 4.30
CA LEU A 104 -4.65 -1.78 2.83
C LEU A 104 -3.26 -1.92 2.19
N GLU A 105 -2.26 -1.26 2.76
CA GLU A 105 -0.85 -1.31 2.32
C GLU A 105 -0.25 -2.70 2.60
N ASP A 106 -0.44 -3.23 3.82
CA ASP A 106 -0.11 -4.61 4.19
C ASP A 106 -0.81 -5.64 3.25
N ALA A 107 -1.99 -5.32 2.73
CA ALA A 107 -2.73 -6.19 1.80
C ALA A 107 -2.20 -6.11 0.35
N TRP A 108 -1.86 -4.91 -0.13
CA TRP A 108 -1.28 -4.72 -1.46
C TRP A 108 0.15 -5.27 -1.54
N GLU A 109 1.02 -4.99 -0.57
CA GLU A 109 2.39 -5.54 -0.56
C GLU A 109 2.37 -7.07 -0.57
N LEU A 110 1.38 -7.69 0.09
CA LEU A 110 1.20 -9.15 0.08
C LEU A 110 0.78 -9.67 -1.31
N VAL A 111 -0.11 -8.99 -2.03
CA VAL A 111 -0.49 -9.38 -3.41
C VAL A 111 0.69 -9.21 -4.35
N GLU A 112 1.31 -8.02 -4.35
CA GLU A 112 2.44 -7.66 -5.21
C GLU A 112 3.65 -8.59 -4.97
N THR A 113 3.89 -9.00 -3.72
CA THR A 113 4.95 -9.97 -3.38
C THR A 113 4.60 -11.41 -3.81
N VAL A 114 3.33 -11.82 -3.78
CA VAL A 114 2.91 -13.14 -4.30
C VAL A 114 3.08 -13.21 -5.82
N GLU A 115 2.72 -12.13 -6.52
CA GLU A 115 2.78 -12.06 -7.98
C GLU A 115 4.23 -12.00 -8.46
N SER A 116 5.05 -11.09 -7.91
CA SER A 116 6.47 -10.94 -8.28
C SER A 116 7.36 -12.15 -7.92
N THR A 117 7.07 -12.87 -6.84
CA THR A 117 7.83 -14.09 -6.48
C THR A 117 7.32 -15.35 -7.19
N GLY A 118 6.10 -15.32 -7.76
CA GLY A 118 5.42 -16.49 -8.32
C GLY A 118 5.11 -17.60 -7.30
N LEU A 119 5.30 -17.34 -6.00
CA LEU A 119 5.13 -18.32 -4.93
C LEU A 119 3.66 -18.45 -4.51
N THR A 120 3.39 -19.41 -3.63
CA THR A 120 2.02 -19.65 -3.13
C THR A 120 1.84 -19.03 -1.76
N TYR A 121 1.05 -17.97 -1.68
CA TYR A 121 0.33 -17.61 -0.46
C TYR A 121 -1.03 -18.29 -0.40
N MET A 122 -1.48 -18.65 0.80
CA MET A 122 -2.88 -18.95 1.06
C MET A 122 -3.29 -18.48 2.46
N MET A 123 -4.36 -17.67 2.53
CA MET A 123 -5.06 -17.41 3.79
C MET A 123 -5.87 -18.66 4.14
N SER A 124 -5.55 -19.29 5.28
CA SER A 124 -6.08 -20.62 5.59
C SER A 124 -7.35 -20.59 6.42
N GLU A 125 -8.35 -19.92 5.85
CA GLU A 125 -9.74 -19.89 6.27
C GLU A 125 -10.34 -21.30 6.26
N ASN A 126 -10.75 -21.81 7.43
CA ASN A 126 -11.23 -23.18 7.60
C ASN A 126 -12.74 -23.34 7.37
N TYR A 127 -13.56 -22.28 7.53
CA TYR A 127 -15.02 -22.38 7.37
C TYR A 127 -15.45 -22.68 5.93
N CYS A 128 -14.63 -22.27 4.95
CA CYS A 128 -14.73 -22.68 3.54
C CYS A 128 -14.71 -24.21 3.33
N PHE A 129 -14.17 -24.98 4.27
CA PHE A 129 -13.95 -26.43 4.16
C PHE A 129 -14.86 -27.24 5.11
N GLU A 130 -15.82 -26.59 5.78
CA GLU A 130 -16.84 -27.30 6.53
C GLU A 130 -17.82 -28.02 5.59
N ARG A 131 -18.32 -29.18 6.01
CA ARG A 131 -19.17 -30.03 5.16
C ARG A 131 -20.42 -29.30 4.67
N ALA A 132 -21.04 -28.46 5.50
CA ALA A 132 -22.17 -27.62 5.12
C ALA A 132 -21.74 -26.61 4.04
N SER A 133 -20.76 -25.76 4.34
CA SER A 133 -20.20 -24.74 3.41
C SER A 133 -19.84 -25.30 2.04
N MET A 134 -19.15 -26.45 2.01
CA MET A 134 -18.78 -27.13 0.76
C MET A 134 -19.99 -27.73 0.02
N THR A 135 -21.01 -28.21 0.74
CA THR A 135 -22.24 -28.74 0.12
C THR A 135 -23.06 -27.60 -0.49
N VAL A 136 -23.23 -26.49 0.24
CA VAL A 136 -23.91 -25.28 -0.26
C VAL A 136 -23.15 -24.69 -1.45
N GLN A 137 -21.80 -24.68 -1.44
CA GLN A 137 -20.99 -24.31 -2.61
C GLN A 137 -21.33 -25.16 -3.84
N ARG A 138 -21.37 -26.50 -3.70
CA ARG A 138 -21.74 -27.39 -4.82
C ARG A 138 -23.19 -27.22 -5.27
N MET A 139 -24.09 -26.80 -4.38
CA MET A 139 -25.48 -26.49 -4.71
C MET A 139 -25.60 -25.17 -5.50
N ALA A 140 -24.86 -24.14 -5.10
CA ALA A 140 -24.74 -22.87 -5.83
C ALA A 140 -24.09 -23.08 -7.22
N GLU A 141 -22.96 -23.80 -7.30
CA GLU A 141 -22.32 -24.19 -8.57
C GLU A 141 -23.25 -24.99 -9.51
N ALA A 142 -24.21 -25.73 -8.95
CA ALA A 142 -25.21 -26.49 -9.69
C ALA A 142 -26.50 -25.69 -9.98
N GLY A 143 -26.55 -24.40 -9.63
CA GLY A 143 -27.66 -23.49 -9.89
C GLY A 143 -28.98 -23.84 -9.17
N VAL A 144 -28.95 -24.67 -8.12
CA VAL A 144 -30.21 -25.19 -7.51
C VAL A 144 -30.99 -24.13 -6.74
N PHE A 145 -30.31 -23.08 -6.28
CA PHE A 145 -30.92 -21.91 -5.64
C PHE A 145 -31.42 -20.87 -6.65
N GLY A 146 -31.17 -21.07 -7.95
CA GLY A 146 -31.34 -20.05 -8.98
C GLY A 146 -30.25 -18.98 -8.91
N GLU A 147 -30.63 -17.76 -9.32
CA GLU A 147 -29.84 -16.54 -9.16
C GLU A 147 -29.83 -16.14 -7.67
N ILE A 148 -28.64 -15.93 -7.09
CA ILE A 148 -28.46 -15.56 -5.67
C ILE A 148 -28.62 -14.04 -5.55
N THR A 149 -29.40 -13.57 -4.58
CA THR A 149 -29.69 -12.13 -4.40
C THR A 149 -29.31 -11.58 -3.03
N TYR A 150 -29.26 -12.42 -1.99
CA TYR A 150 -28.86 -12.02 -0.64
C TYR A 150 -28.10 -13.13 0.10
N LEU A 151 -27.10 -12.74 0.89
CA LEU A 151 -26.32 -13.61 1.77
C LEU A 151 -26.15 -13.00 3.16
N GLU A 152 -26.06 -13.84 4.20
CA GLU A 152 -25.69 -13.43 5.56
C GLU A 152 -24.53 -14.28 6.08
N GLY A 153 -23.61 -13.69 6.84
CA GLY A 153 -22.48 -14.39 7.47
C GLY A 153 -22.08 -13.81 8.83
N GLY A 154 -21.97 -14.64 9.85
CA GLY A 154 -21.74 -14.21 11.23
C GLY A 154 -20.76 -15.10 11.98
N TYR A 155 -19.70 -14.49 12.51
CA TYR A 155 -18.81 -15.13 13.48
C TYR A 155 -19.10 -14.59 14.89
N ILE A 156 -19.74 -15.43 15.71
CA ILE A 156 -20.35 -15.04 16.98
C ILE A 156 -19.87 -15.99 18.10
N HIS A 157 -18.89 -15.55 18.90
CA HIS A 157 -18.11 -16.43 19.79
C HIS A 157 -17.53 -15.67 20.99
N ASP A 158 -18.00 -15.92 22.22
CA ASP A 158 -17.52 -15.25 23.44
C ASP A 158 -16.02 -15.55 23.71
N LEU A 159 -15.19 -14.58 23.34
CA LEU A 159 -13.74 -14.59 23.48
C LEU A 159 -13.27 -13.54 24.50
N ARG A 160 -14.14 -13.03 25.38
CA ARG A 160 -13.76 -12.17 26.52
C ARG A 160 -12.67 -12.81 27.38
N HIS A 161 -12.76 -14.12 27.58
CA HIS A 161 -11.76 -14.90 28.29
C HIS A 161 -10.38 -14.89 27.62
N ALA A 162 -10.30 -14.58 26.32
CA ALA A 162 -9.12 -14.69 25.47
C ALA A 162 -8.42 -13.35 25.19
N VAL A 163 -8.97 -12.20 25.62
CA VAL A 163 -8.33 -10.88 25.42
C VAL A 163 -7.24 -10.57 26.44
N HIS A 164 -7.21 -11.25 27.58
CA HIS A 164 -6.35 -10.95 28.73
C HIS A 164 -5.55 -12.19 29.21
N THR A 165 -4.51 -11.99 30.02
CA THR A 165 -3.96 -12.98 30.96
C THR A 165 -4.57 -12.75 32.35
N GLU A 166 -4.70 -13.77 33.22
CA GLU A 166 -5.46 -13.66 34.47
C GLU A 166 -5.08 -12.46 35.34
N ASP A 167 -3.84 -11.98 35.30
CA ASP A 167 -3.34 -10.84 36.08
C ASP A 167 -4.05 -9.53 35.73
N GLY A 168 -4.60 -9.43 34.52
CA GLY A 168 -5.34 -8.26 34.00
C GLY A 168 -4.65 -7.64 32.80
N SER A 169 -3.37 -7.95 32.60
CA SER A 169 -2.62 -7.56 31.41
C SER A 169 -3.31 -8.04 30.14
N LEU A 170 -3.27 -7.18 29.12
CA LEU A 170 -3.85 -7.51 27.83
C LEU A 170 -2.94 -8.51 27.10
N THR A 171 -3.57 -9.40 26.34
CA THR A 171 -2.89 -10.05 25.21
C THR A 171 -3.01 -9.14 23.99
N TRP A 172 -2.31 -9.48 22.91
CA TRP A 172 -2.50 -8.86 21.59
C TRP A 172 -3.96 -8.79 21.12
N ARG A 173 -4.86 -9.68 21.58
CA ARG A 173 -6.30 -9.56 21.31
C ARG A 173 -6.94 -8.41 22.08
N GLY A 174 -6.55 -8.20 23.33
CA GLY A 174 -7.01 -7.06 24.12
C GLY A 174 -6.49 -5.75 23.54
N GLU A 175 -5.23 -5.70 23.16
CA GLU A 175 -4.64 -4.53 22.49
C GLU A 175 -5.39 -4.19 21.20
N LEU A 176 -5.71 -5.20 20.37
CA LEU A 176 -6.57 -5.01 19.18
C LEU A 176 -7.95 -4.41 19.51
N HIS A 177 -8.62 -4.83 20.59
CA HIS A 177 -9.92 -4.26 21.00
C HIS A 177 -9.80 -2.86 21.64
N ARG A 178 -8.65 -2.56 22.27
CA ARG A 178 -8.35 -1.26 22.88
C ARG A 178 -8.06 -0.22 21.80
N ASP A 179 -7.29 -0.61 20.78
CA ASP A 179 -6.65 0.33 19.86
C ASP A 179 -7.39 0.51 18.53
N TYR A 180 -8.29 -0.42 18.17
CA TYR A 180 -9.05 -0.42 16.91
C TYR A 180 -10.55 -0.69 17.13
N ASP A 181 -11.37 -0.34 16.14
CA ASP A 181 -12.79 -0.66 16.06
C ASP A 181 -13.15 -1.11 14.63
N GLY A 182 -14.30 -1.78 14.46
CA GLY A 182 -14.76 -2.31 13.19
C GLY A 182 -14.85 -3.84 13.16
N LEU A 183 -14.85 -4.44 11.96
CA LEU A 183 -14.95 -5.88 11.76
C LEU A 183 -13.58 -6.55 11.86
N ASN A 184 -12.94 -6.49 13.04
CA ASN A 184 -11.56 -6.95 13.28
C ASN A 184 -11.30 -8.46 13.09
N TYR A 185 -12.29 -9.27 12.69
CA TYR A 185 -12.10 -10.70 12.38
C TYR A 185 -13.17 -11.24 11.41
N PRO A 186 -13.21 -10.79 10.15
CA PRO A 186 -14.38 -10.97 9.26
C PRO A 186 -14.31 -12.25 8.40
N THR A 187 -13.17 -12.94 8.35
CA THR A 187 -12.91 -14.00 7.35
C THR A 187 -13.81 -15.21 7.53
N HIS A 188 -14.13 -15.57 8.77
CA HIS A 188 -15.06 -16.66 9.08
C HIS A 188 -16.49 -16.28 8.66
N SER A 189 -16.88 -15.00 8.76
CA SER A 189 -18.19 -14.49 8.32
C SER A 189 -18.32 -14.49 6.79
N ILE A 190 -17.34 -13.96 6.06
CA ILE A 190 -17.41 -13.80 4.59
C ILE A 190 -16.91 -15.04 3.80
N GLY A 191 -16.07 -15.90 4.40
CA GLY A 191 -15.34 -16.95 3.69
C GLY A 191 -16.21 -17.92 2.90
N PRO A 192 -17.21 -18.58 3.51
CA PRO A 192 -18.16 -19.44 2.80
C PRO A 192 -18.96 -18.68 1.73
N LEU A 193 -19.39 -17.45 2.03
CA LEU A 193 -20.15 -16.61 1.10
C LEU A 193 -19.34 -16.30 -0.17
N ALA A 194 -18.06 -15.96 0.01
CA ALA A 194 -17.10 -15.75 -1.07
C ALA A 194 -16.84 -17.02 -1.90
N LYS A 195 -17.03 -18.23 -1.33
CA LYS A 195 -17.04 -19.47 -2.12
C LYS A 195 -18.32 -19.67 -2.91
N TRP A 196 -19.47 -19.26 -2.37
CA TRP A 196 -20.77 -19.46 -3.01
C TRP A 196 -21.00 -18.52 -4.20
N LEU A 197 -20.49 -17.28 -4.16
CA LEU A 197 -20.44 -16.34 -5.30
C LEU A 197 -19.15 -16.45 -6.15
N TRP A 198 -18.25 -17.37 -5.78
CA TRP A 198 -16.95 -17.56 -6.44
C TRP A 198 -16.11 -16.27 -6.54
N LEU A 199 -16.15 -15.43 -5.49
CA LEU A 199 -15.64 -14.05 -5.52
C LEU A 199 -14.16 -13.95 -5.92
N GLY A 200 -13.85 -12.94 -6.74
CA GLY A 200 -12.48 -12.59 -7.14
C GLY A 200 -11.83 -13.63 -8.05
N ARG A 201 -12.62 -14.32 -8.89
CA ARG A 201 -12.15 -15.41 -9.78
C ARG A 201 -12.81 -15.34 -11.16
N GLU A 202 -12.15 -15.93 -12.15
CA GLU A 202 -12.70 -16.10 -13.50
C GLU A 202 -14.09 -16.77 -13.44
N GLY A 203 -15.09 -16.12 -14.03
CA GLY A 203 -16.47 -16.59 -14.06
C GLY A 203 -17.25 -16.47 -12.74
N GLY A 204 -16.70 -15.78 -11.74
CA GLY A 204 -17.39 -15.38 -10.51
C GLY A 204 -17.67 -13.89 -10.44
N ASP A 205 -18.05 -13.44 -9.25
CA ASP A 205 -18.47 -12.07 -8.94
C ASP A 205 -17.38 -11.31 -8.14
N ARG A 206 -17.61 -10.04 -7.79
CA ARG A 206 -16.66 -9.15 -7.10
C ARG A 206 -17.37 -8.25 -6.08
N LEU A 207 -16.68 -7.87 -5.00
CA LEU A 207 -17.18 -6.88 -4.05
C LEU A 207 -17.06 -5.47 -4.64
N ALA A 208 -18.12 -4.68 -4.56
CA ALA A 208 -18.18 -3.33 -5.13
C ALA A 208 -18.06 -2.23 -4.06
N SER A 209 -18.77 -2.34 -2.94
CA SER A 209 -18.63 -1.42 -1.80
C SER A 209 -19.00 -2.06 -0.47
N LEU A 210 -18.71 -1.37 0.64
CA LEU A 210 -19.10 -1.76 1.99
C LEU A 210 -19.47 -0.55 2.85
N SER A 211 -20.42 -0.74 3.77
CA SER A 211 -20.72 0.19 4.86
C SER A 211 -20.73 -0.57 6.18
N ALA A 212 -19.90 -0.15 7.14
CA ALA A 212 -19.73 -0.80 8.43
C ALA A 212 -20.26 0.06 9.58
N PHE A 213 -20.81 -0.59 10.61
CA PHE A 213 -21.31 0.04 11.83
C PHE A 213 -20.94 -0.80 13.05
N THR A 214 -20.62 -0.12 14.15
CA THR A 214 -20.20 -0.73 15.41
C THR A 214 -21.11 -0.28 16.54
N SER A 215 -21.38 -1.18 17.49
CA SER A 215 -22.15 -0.81 18.70
C SER A 215 -21.28 -0.04 19.69
N ASN A 216 -21.88 0.42 20.78
CA ASN A 216 -21.08 0.79 21.97
C ASN A 216 -20.26 -0.42 22.47
N SER A 217 -19.17 -0.12 23.19
CA SER A 217 -18.35 -1.11 23.89
C SER A 217 -18.71 -1.13 25.38
N ARG A 218 -19.22 -2.27 25.88
CA ARG A 218 -19.70 -2.44 27.27
C ARG A 218 -19.41 -3.83 27.83
N ALA A 219 -19.50 -4.88 27.02
CA ALA A 219 -19.36 -6.26 27.47
C ALA A 219 -17.96 -6.56 28.02
N LEU A 220 -16.90 -5.99 27.43
CA LEU A 220 -15.54 -6.07 27.99
C LEU A 220 -15.38 -5.21 29.25
N GLN A 221 -15.93 -3.99 29.27
CA GLN A 221 -15.87 -3.10 30.44
C GLN A 221 -16.47 -3.76 31.69
N HIS A 222 -17.68 -4.32 31.56
CA HIS A 222 -18.33 -5.07 32.64
C HIS A 222 -17.56 -6.34 33.00
N TYR A 223 -17.13 -7.14 32.00
CA TYR A 223 -16.33 -8.34 32.25
C TYR A 223 -15.06 -8.06 33.06
N PHE A 224 -14.37 -6.95 32.78
CA PHE A 224 -13.20 -6.56 33.56
C PHE A 224 -13.57 -6.06 34.95
N ARG A 225 -14.62 -5.25 35.09
CA ARG A 225 -15.14 -4.79 36.39
C ARG A 225 -15.43 -5.96 37.33
N ASP A 226 -16.11 -6.99 36.82
CA ASP A 226 -16.54 -8.16 37.60
C ASP A 226 -15.37 -9.10 37.96
N LYS A 227 -14.32 -9.16 37.11
CA LYS A 227 -13.20 -10.11 37.22
C LYS A 227 -11.92 -9.54 37.85
N PHE A 228 -11.81 -8.20 37.89
CA PHE A 228 -10.61 -7.47 38.32
C PHE A 228 -10.89 -6.33 39.31
N GLY A 229 -12.16 -5.98 39.52
CA GLY A 229 -12.55 -4.84 40.34
C GLY A 229 -12.77 -3.56 39.53
N ALA A 230 -13.52 -2.62 40.11
CA ALA A 230 -13.93 -1.39 39.45
C ALA A 230 -12.77 -0.43 39.14
N ASP A 231 -11.65 -0.52 39.85
CA ASP A 231 -10.48 0.35 39.68
C ASP A 231 -9.56 -0.08 38.52
N HIS A 232 -9.81 -1.22 37.88
CA HIS A 232 -9.00 -1.69 36.77
C HIS A 232 -9.13 -0.72 35.56
N PRO A 233 -8.05 -0.35 34.84
CA PRO A 233 -8.13 0.57 33.70
C PRO A 233 -9.15 0.11 32.63
N ALA A 234 -9.15 -1.19 32.34
CA ALA A 234 -10.08 -1.79 31.38
C ALA A 234 -11.54 -1.94 31.86
N ALA A 235 -11.86 -1.51 33.09
CA ALA A 235 -13.22 -1.37 33.62
C ALA A 235 -13.77 0.07 33.51
N GLN A 236 -12.95 1.04 33.06
CA GLN A 236 -13.35 2.44 32.89
C GLN A 236 -14.11 2.68 31.58
N ASP A 237 -14.87 3.78 31.52
CA ASP A 237 -15.50 4.23 30.28
C ASP A 237 -14.46 4.64 29.24
N GLY A 238 -14.71 4.37 27.96
CA GLY A 238 -13.84 4.77 26.85
C GLY A 238 -12.51 4.01 26.71
N TYR A 239 -12.19 3.04 27.59
CA TYR A 239 -10.96 2.25 27.47
C TYR A 239 -10.92 1.36 26.22
N TRP A 240 -12.07 0.86 25.79
CA TRP A 240 -12.22 -0.03 24.64
C TRP A 240 -12.79 0.74 23.45
N LYS A 241 -12.08 0.77 22.32
CA LYS A 241 -12.62 1.31 21.06
C LYS A 241 -13.57 0.31 20.40
N GLN A 242 -13.21 -0.97 20.35
CA GLN A 242 -14.00 -2.02 19.69
C GLN A 242 -15.40 -2.13 20.28
N GLY A 243 -16.43 -1.85 19.47
CA GLY A 243 -17.83 -2.08 19.81
C GLY A 243 -18.14 -3.55 20.06
N ASP A 244 -19.10 -3.83 20.96
CA ASP A 244 -19.50 -5.19 21.36
C ASP A 244 -20.02 -6.06 20.19
N SER A 245 -20.49 -5.44 19.12
CA SER A 245 -20.70 -6.09 17.83
C SER A 245 -20.42 -5.12 16.70
N ALA A 246 -19.79 -5.64 15.64
CA ALA A 246 -19.62 -4.96 14.37
C ALA A 246 -20.49 -5.63 13.30
N VAL A 247 -21.11 -4.83 12.44
CA VAL A 247 -21.86 -5.28 11.26
C VAL A 247 -21.38 -4.54 10.02
N ALA A 248 -21.44 -5.20 8.87
CA ALA A 248 -21.24 -4.56 7.58
C ALA A 248 -22.29 -5.02 6.57
N HIS A 249 -22.71 -4.11 5.71
CA HIS A 249 -23.44 -4.43 4.49
C HIS A 249 -22.50 -4.19 3.31
N LEU A 250 -22.41 -5.15 2.39
CA LEU A 250 -21.60 -5.08 1.19
C LEU A 250 -22.47 -5.30 -0.04
N THR A 251 -22.15 -4.61 -1.12
CA THR A 251 -22.69 -4.91 -2.45
C THR A 251 -21.61 -5.55 -3.32
N THR A 252 -22.07 -6.17 -4.40
CA THR A 252 -21.23 -6.81 -5.42
C THR A 252 -21.45 -6.15 -6.78
N GLU A 253 -20.56 -6.40 -7.74
CA GLU A 253 -20.73 -5.96 -9.13
C GLU A 253 -22.02 -6.56 -9.75
N ALA A 254 -22.39 -7.78 -9.38
CA ALA A 254 -23.67 -8.40 -9.77
C ALA A 254 -24.90 -7.92 -8.95
N GLY A 255 -24.75 -7.01 -8.00
CA GLY A 255 -25.85 -6.45 -7.21
C GLY A 255 -26.36 -7.32 -6.05
N VAL A 256 -25.73 -8.47 -5.78
CA VAL A 256 -25.98 -9.31 -4.59
C VAL A 256 -25.63 -8.52 -3.32
N LEU A 257 -26.56 -8.49 -2.35
CA LEU A 257 -26.37 -7.88 -1.04
C LEU A 257 -25.82 -8.89 -0.03
N ILE A 258 -24.79 -8.51 0.71
CA ILE A 258 -24.16 -9.36 1.74
C ILE A 258 -24.22 -8.65 3.09
N ALA A 259 -24.81 -9.28 4.10
CA ALA A 259 -24.77 -8.82 5.48
C ALA A 259 -23.74 -9.63 6.29
N LEU A 260 -22.81 -8.95 6.97
CA LEU A 260 -21.81 -9.56 7.84
C LEU A 260 -22.00 -9.12 9.29
N ARG A 261 -21.72 -10.02 10.24
CA ARG A 261 -21.55 -9.71 11.66
C ARG A 261 -20.24 -10.31 12.21
N VAL A 262 -19.61 -9.57 13.12
CA VAL A 262 -18.56 -10.06 14.03
C VAL A 262 -18.96 -9.69 15.45
N ASP A 263 -18.99 -10.68 16.34
CA ASP A 263 -19.28 -10.52 17.76
C ASP A 263 -18.40 -11.50 18.55
N TRP A 264 -17.47 -10.96 19.35
CA TRP A 264 -16.53 -11.77 20.12
C TRP A 264 -16.34 -11.33 21.56
N THR A 265 -17.16 -10.38 22.02
CA THR A 265 -17.16 -9.84 23.38
C THR A 265 -18.50 -10.02 24.09
N SER A 266 -19.62 -10.26 23.39
CA SER A 266 -20.92 -10.35 24.05
C SER A 266 -21.05 -11.64 24.89
N PRO A 267 -21.66 -11.60 26.10
CA PRO A 267 -21.97 -12.80 26.88
C PRO A 267 -23.10 -13.61 26.22
N ARG A 268 -22.77 -14.70 25.51
CA ARG A 268 -23.77 -15.47 24.76
C ARG A 268 -23.35 -16.93 24.44
N PRO A 269 -24.32 -17.82 24.14
CA PRO A 269 -24.03 -19.10 23.50
C PRO A 269 -23.27 -18.90 22.19
N HIS A 270 -22.31 -19.79 21.91
CA HIS A 270 -21.53 -19.74 20.67
C HIS A 270 -22.44 -20.03 19.47
N ASN A 271 -22.42 -19.14 18.48
CA ASN A 271 -23.01 -19.34 17.16
C ASN A 271 -21.91 -19.15 16.12
N MET A 272 -21.04 -20.16 16.04
CA MET A 272 -19.86 -20.13 15.17
C MET A 272 -20.17 -20.49 13.72
N HIS A 273 -21.39 -20.92 13.40
CA HIS A 273 -21.85 -21.26 12.05
C HIS A 273 -23.14 -20.47 11.75
N SER A 274 -23.04 -19.15 11.57
CA SER A 274 -24.20 -18.30 11.27
C SER A 274 -24.16 -17.87 9.80
N TYR A 275 -24.87 -18.56 8.92
CA TYR A 275 -24.89 -18.29 7.48
C TYR A 275 -26.30 -18.39 6.90
N SER A 276 -26.59 -17.51 5.95
CA SER A 276 -27.81 -17.55 5.13
C SER A 276 -27.48 -17.37 3.66
N LEU A 277 -28.25 -18.01 2.78
CA LEU A 277 -28.26 -17.78 1.34
C LEU A 277 -29.69 -17.74 0.84
N GLN A 278 -30.01 -16.71 0.06
CA GLN A 278 -31.26 -16.55 -0.65
C GLN A 278 -31.00 -16.42 -2.15
N GLY A 279 -31.68 -17.24 -2.94
CA GLY A 279 -31.77 -17.10 -4.38
C GLY A 279 -33.20 -17.26 -4.88
N THR A 280 -33.41 -16.96 -6.16
CA THR A 280 -34.73 -16.90 -6.82
C THR A 280 -35.50 -18.23 -6.82
N ARG A 281 -34.84 -19.36 -6.52
CA ARG A 281 -35.44 -20.72 -6.54
C ARG A 281 -35.14 -21.55 -5.29
N GLY A 282 -34.51 -20.96 -4.27
CA GLY A 282 -34.23 -21.67 -3.03
C GLY A 282 -33.47 -20.85 -2.00
N ALA A 283 -33.44 -21.37 -0.77
CA ALA A 283 -32.74 -20.77 0.35
C ALA A 283 -32.00 -21.82 1.19
N TYR A 284 -30.95 -21.37 1.89
CA TYR A 284 -30.23 -22.12 2.91
C TYR A 284 -30.10 -21.24 4.17
N ALA A 285 -30.30 -21.85 5.34
CA ALA A 285 -29.96 -21.25 6.63
C ALA A 285 -29.23 -22.30 7.47
N SER A 286 -28.09 -21.93 8.04
CA SER A 286 -27.25 -22.87 8.80
C SER A 286 -27.84 -23.23 10.16
N ARG A 287 -27.48 -24.42 10.65
CA ARG A 287 -27.60 -24.75 12.08
C ARG A 287 -26.79 -23.73 12.91
N ARG A 288 -27.36 -23.14 13.97
CA ARG A 288 -26.64 -22.15 14.81
C ARG A 288 -25.91 -22.81 15.97
N HIS A 289 -26.40 -23.97 16.39
CA HIS A 289 -25.89 -24.77 17.50
C HIS A 289 -25.85 -26.26 17.12
N ASP A 290 -25.05 -27.07 17.83
CA ASP A 290 -24.80 -28.48 17.46
C ASP A 290 -26.03 -29.41 17.53
N ASN A 291 -27.10 -28.96 18.18
CA ASN A 291 -28.38 -29.65 18.29
C ASN A 291 -29.44 -29.16 17.28
N GLU A 292 -29.08 -28.26 16.36
CA GLU A 292 -29.94 -27.81 15.25
C GLU A 292 -29.53 -28.51 13.94
N GLU A 293 -30.48 -28.66 13.02
CA GLU A 293 -30.22 -29.15 11.66
C GLU A 293 -30.10 -27.97 10.68
N ASP A 294 -29.25 -28.13 9.66
CA ASP A 294 -29.15 -27.21 8.53
C ASP A 294 -30.46 -27.18 7.72
N LEU A 295 -31.00 -26.00 7.45
CA LEU A 295 -32.27 -25.82 6.72
C LEU A 295 -32.01 -25.52 5.25
N VAL A 296 -32.65 -26.29 4.37
CA VAL A 296 -32.62 -26.11 2.91
C VAL A 296 -34.06 -26.12 2.38
N TRP A 297 -34.44 -25.05 1.68
CA TRP A 297 -35.69 -25.00 0.92
C TRP A 297 -35.40 -24.82 -0.58
N LEU A 298 -35.99 -25.67 -1.41
CA LEU A 298 -35.83 -25.62 -2.87
C LEU A 298 -37.21 -25.69 -3.54
N GLU A 299 -37.44 -24.77 -4.48
CA GLU A 299 -38.67 -24.69 -5.27
C GLU A 299 -38.99 -26.04 -5.96
N GLY A 300 -40.24 -26.51 -5.83
CA GLY A 300 -40.70 -27.75 -6.45
C GLY A 300 -40.04 -29.02 -5.93
N ARG A 301 -39.33 -28.97 -4.79
CA ARG A 301 -38.68 -30.13 -4.16
C ARG A 301 -38.91 -30.21 -2.66
N SER A 302 -38.83 -29.09 -1.95
CA SER A 302 -39.17 -29.02 -0.53
C SER A 302 -40.69 -28.95 -0.34
N PRO A 303 -41.25 -29.43 0.79
CA PRO A 303 -42.66 -29.27 1.09
C PRO A 303 -43.06 -27.79 1.22
N ASP A 304 -44.35 -27.49 0.99
CA ASP A 304 -44.94 -26.18 1.32
C ASP A 304 -44.80 -25.85 2.80
N ALA A 305 -44.62 -24.56 3.11
CA ALA A 305 -44.50 -24.07 4.49
C ALA A 305 -45.71 -24.44 5.36
N ASP A 306 -46.93 -24.41 4.80
CA ASP A 306 -48.16 -24.81 5.50
C ASP A 306 -48.20 -26.30 5.86
N ALA A 307 -47.54 -27.16 5.07
CA ALA A 307 -47.42 -28.59 5.36
C ALA A 307 -46.43 -28.83 6.52
N LEU A 308 -45.38 -28.02 6.64
CA LEU A 308 -44.41 -28.06 7.75
C LEU A 308 -45.00 -27.48 9.05
N LEU A 309 -45.87 -26.46 8.95
CA LEU A 309 -46.55 -25.84 10.10
C LEU A 309 -47.81 -26.61 10.57
N GLY A 310 -48.14 -27.74 9.94
CA GLY A 310 -49.23 -28.62 10.35
C GLY A 310 -50.65 -28.04 10.18
N ARG A 311 -50.81 -26.94 9.44
CA ARG A 311 -52.09 -26.22 9.31
C ARG A 311 -52.96 -26.76 8.17
N ARG A 312 -53.46 -27.99 8.33
CA ARG A 312 -54.69 -28.45 7.64
C ARG A 312 -55.86 -28.49 8.63
N ALA A 313 -57.04 -28.15 8.14
CA ALA A 313 -58.18 -27.80 8.98
C ALA A 313 -58.75 -28.98 9.79
N GLY A 314 -59.23 -28.70 11.01
CA GLY A 314 -60.16 -29.58 11.73
C GLY A 314 -59.55 -30.77 12.48
N GLY A 315 -58.57 -30.55 13.38
CA GLY A 315 -58.05 -31.60 14.27
C GLY A 315 -57.60 -31.06 15.63
N ARG A 316 -57.79 -31.83 16.70
CA ARG A 316 -57.38 -31.44 18.07
C ARG A 316 -55.85 -31.34 18.18
N MET A 317 -55.38 -30.32 18.88
CA MET A 317 -53.96 -30.09 19.13
C MET A 317 -53.37 -31.19 20.04
N GLY A 318 -52.57 -32.08 19.45
CA GLY A 318 -51.79 -33.13 20.14
C GLY A 318 -50.31 -33.03 19.77
N ALA A 319 -49.41 -33.38 20.69
CA ALA A 319 -47.99 -33.02 20.60
C ALA A 319 -47.28 -33.65 19.38
N ALA A 320 -46.92 -32.81 18.41
CA ALA A 320 -46.17 -33.20 17.23
C ALA A 320 -44.67 -33.38 17.55
N ARG A 321 -44.22 -34.64 17.65
CA ARG A 321 -42.79 -34.99 17.68
C ARG A 321 -42.19 -35.00 16.27
N GLN A 322 -40.91 -34.62 16.18
CA GLN A 322 -39.91 -34.96 15.14
C GLN A 322 -40.43 -35.69 13.89
N LEU A 323 -40.53 -34.96 12.77
CA LEU A 323 -40.64 -35.56 11.44
C LEU A 323 -39.98 -34.67 10.36
N CYS A 324 -38.66 -34.58 10.40
CA CYS A 324 -37.84 -34.19 9.25
C CYS A 324 -36.92 -35.36 8.84
N GLY A 325 -36.37 -35.31 7.62
CA GLY A 325 -35.89 -36.49 6.90
C GLY A 325 -34.60 -37.15 7.43
N ARG A 326 -34.72 -38.30 8.09
CA ARG A 326 -33.57 -39.16 8.45
C ARG A 326 -32.81 -39.69 7.22
N VAL A 327 -31.71 -39.02 6.84
CA VAL A 327 -30.69 -39.63 5.96
C VAL A 327 -29.83 -40.59 6.79
N ARG A 328 -30.20 -41.88 6.81
CA ARG A 328 -29.37 -42.92 7.45
C ARG A 328 -28.11 -43.18 6.62
N SER A 329 -26.97 -43.26 7.31
CA SER A 329 -25.72 -43.77 6.74
C SER A 329 -25.83 -45.26 6.44
N ALA A 330 -25.74 -45.65 5.16
CA ALA A 330 -25.53 -47.04 4.77
C ALA A 330 -24.03 -47.36 4.84
N SER A 331 -23.66 -48.35 5.66
CA SER A 331 -22.32 -48.92 5.68
C SER A 331 -22.13 -49.91 4.54
N LEU A 332 -21.01 -49.83 3.83
CA LEU A 332 -20.60 -50.82 2.83
C LEU A 332 -19.15 -51.23 3.07
N GLY A 333 -18.94 -52.54 3.18
CA GLY A 333 -17.62 -53.17 3.31
C GLY A 333 -16.82 -53.19 2.00
N PRO A 334 -15.57 -53.65 2.05
CA PRO A 334 -14.61 -53.44 0.96
C PRO A 334 -14.81 -54.37 -0.23
N SER A 335 -14.68 -53.83 -1.45
CA SER A 335 -14.40 -54.61 -2.65
C SER A 335 -13.49 -53.84 -3.62
N ARG A 336 -12.49 -54.55 -4.17
CA ARG A 336 -11.59 -54.13 -5.26
C ARG A 336 -11.85 -55.07 -6.47
N PRO A 337 -11.32 -54.80 -7.67
CA PRO A 337 -11.39 -53.53 -8.42
C PRO A 337 -11.77 -53.77 -9.92
N ARG A 338 -12.30 -52.79 -10.66
CA ARG A 338 -12.30 -52.87 -12.15
C ARG A 338 -12.37 -51.52 -12.91
N SER A 339 -11.23 -51.15 -13.47
CA SER A 339 -11.00 -50.49 -14.78
C SER A 339 -11.97 -49.45 -15.39
N ARG A 340 -11.42 -48.23 -15.56
CA ARG A 340 -11.55 -47.29 -16.70
C ARG A 340 -12.88 -46.52 -16.94
N ARG A 341 -12.68 -45.30 -17.48
CA ARG A 341 -13.65 -44.29 -17.97
C ARG A 341 -14.46 -43.57 -16.87
N GLU A 342 -14.78 -42.28 -16.97
CA GLU A 342 -14.30 -41.19 -17.83
C GLU A 342 -14.46 -39.85 -17.05
N ARG A 343 -13.69 -38.79 -17.36
CA ARG A 343 -13.84 -37.50 -16.66
C ARG A 343 -15.03 -36.71 -17.23
N PRO A 344 -15.94 -36.17 -16.40
CA PRO A 344 -16.94 -35.19 -16.86
C PRO A 344 -16.28 -33.97 -17.49
N ARG A 345 -16.94 -33.37 -18.49
CA ARG A 345 -16.56 -32.07 -19.06
C ARG A 345 -17.60 -31.02 -18.67
N TRP A 346 -17.14 -29.82 -18.33
CA TRP A 346 -17.97 -28.64 -18.30
C TRP A 346 -18.52 -28.32 -19.71
N PRO A 347 -19.77 -27.85 -19.85
CA PRO A 347 -20.25 -27.29 -21.11
C PRO A 347 -19.54 -25.96 -21.40
N ARG A 348 -19.18 -25.70 -22.66
CA ARG A 348 -18.76 -24.37 -23.12
C ARG A 348 -19.95 -23.62 -23.72
N ARG A 349 -19.87 -22.28 -23.68
CA ARG A 349 -20.87 -21.35 -24.24
C ARG A 349 -21.16 -21.60 -25.72
N LEU A 350 -22.32 -21.11 -26.16
CA LEU A 350 -22.62 -20.88 -27.57
C LEU A 350 -21.54 -19.97 -28.19
N GLN A 351 -21.12 -20.29 -29.42
CA GLN A 351 -20.36 -19.41 -30.31
C GLN A 351 -20.84 -19.65 -31.75
N PRO A 352 -20.89 -18.61 -32.62
CA PRO A 352 -21.09 -18.79 -34.05
C PRO A 352 -19.93 -19.56 -34.71
N SER A 353 -20.28 -20.45 -35.63
CA SER A 353 -19.48 -20.97 -36.77
C SER A 353 -17.93 -21.07 -36.69
N ARG A 354 -17.44 -22.32 -36.77
CA ARG A 354 -16.33 -22.86 -37.63
C ARG A 354 -15.17 -21.89 -38.03
N ALA A 355 -13.89 -22.28 -37.98
CA ALA A 355 -13.30 -23.61 -38.18
C ALA A 355 -11.87 -23.74 -37.57
N GLY A 356 -11.21 -24.88 -37.79
CA GLY A 356 -9.77 -25.06 -37.58
C GLY A 356 -9.38 -25.76 -36.26
N ARG A 357 -8.59 -26.84 -36.35
CA ARG A 357 -7.92 -27.49 -35.22
C ARG A 357 -6.46 -27.77 -35.58
N ILE A 358 -5.53 -27.38 -34.71
CA ILE A 358 -4.25 -28.07 -34.50
C ILE A 358 -4.08 -28.24 -32.98
N ARG A 359 -3.30 -29.23 -32.52
CA ARG A 359 -3.28 -29.64 -31.11
C ARG A 359 -1.95 -30.22 -30.63
N VAL A 360 -1.26 -29.47 -29.77
CA VAL A 360 -0.23 -29.90 -28.79
C VAL A 360 -0.42 -28.98 -27.56
N GLY A 361 -0.17 -29.35 -26.30
CA GLY A 361 0.18 -30.64 -25.70
C GLY A 361 -0.41 -30.73 -24.28
N ARG A 362 0.42 -31.02 -23.26
CA ARG A 362 0.12 -30.78 -21.83
C ARG A 362 1.40 -30.91 -20.96
N PRO A 363 1.65 -30.02 -19.99
CA PRO A 363 2.63 -30.24 -18.92
C PRO A 363 2.05 -31.01 -17.72
N GLY A 364 2.92 -31.35 -16.76
CA GLY A 364 2.63 -32.11 -15.52
C GLY A 364 2.74 -31.28 -14.22
N PRO A 365 2.38 -31.85 -13.04
CA PRO A 365 1.62 -31.05 -12.05
C PRO A 365 2.02 -31.16 -10.55
N GLN A 366 1.65 -30.12 -9.77
CA GLN A 366 1.24 -30.16 -8.33
C GLN A 366 2.29 -30.60 -7.27
N ALA A 367 2.22 -30.22 -5.98
CA ALA A 367 1.54 -29.14 -5.23
C ALA A 367 2.14 -29.05 -3.79
N ALA A 368 1.84 -27.98 -3.03
CA ALA A 368 2.13 -27.87 -1.59
C ALA A 368 1.21 -28.80 -0.73
N PRO A 369 1.42 -29.02 0.61
CA PRO A 369 0.92 -28.05 1.63
C PRO A 369 1.54 -28.05 3.09
N HIS A 370 1.29 -26.99 3.91
CA HIS A 370 0.60 -26.93 5.25
C HIS A 370 1.10 -27.39 6.67
N ARG A 371 1.02 -26.40 7.63
CA ARG A 371 0.28 -26.34 8.97
C ARG A 371 0.80 -26.83 10.38
N ARG A 372 1.19 -25.85 11.23
CA ARG A 372 0.67 -25.50 12.63
C ARG A 372 1.13 -26.37 13.89
N VAL A 373 1.48 -25.89 15.13
CA VAL A 373 1.13 -24.69 15.99
C VAL A 373 1.52 -24.70 17.57
N ARG A 374 0.77 -25.08 18.70
CA ARG A 374 -0.09 -24.49 19.86
C ARG A 374 0.59 -24.82 21.25
N ARG A 375 0.18 -24.38 22.48
CA ARG A 375 -0.58 -23.23 23.15
C ARG A 375 -0.40 -23.37 24.69
N GLY A 376 -0.29 -22.25 25.44
CA GLY A 376 -0.59 -22.11 26.90
C GLY A 376 0.12 -20.86 27.48
N ARG A 377 -0.37 -19.98 28.39
CA ARG A 377 -1.34 -20.01 29.53
C ARG A 377 -0.99 -21.05 30.60
N MET A 378 -0.68 -20.73 31.87
CA MET A 378 -1.33 -19.78 32.84
C MET A 378 -0.34 -19.11 33.85
N GLU A 379 -0.65 -18.15 34.77
CA GLU A 379 -1.48 -16.90 34.78
C GLU A 379 -1.57 -16.22 36.22
N ARG A 380 -1.85 -14.87 36.36
CA ARG A 380 -2.06 -13.99 37.61
C ARG A 380 -0.78 -13.51 38.39
N ARG A 381 -0.63 -12.38 39.19
CA ARG A 381 -1.42 -11.33 39.94
C ARG A 381 -0.70 -9.91 40.04
N LEU A 382 -1.39 -8.87 40.57
CA LEU A 382 -0.93 -7.47 40.95
C LEU A 382 -0.77 -7.24 42.49
N PRO A 383 -0.03 -6.22 43.01
CA PRO A 383 -0.61 -4.90 43.43
C PRO A 383 0.29 -3.59 43.49
N VAL A 384 -0.30 -2.41 43.17
CA VAL A 384 -0.29 -1.00 43.75
C VAL A 384 0.95 -0.48 44.60
N VAL A 385 1.47 0.79 44.60
CA VAL A 385 0.96 2.10 45.19
C VAL A 385 1.90 3.38 44.97
N ARG A 386 1.31 4.59 44.73
CA ARG A 386 1.74 6.05 44.92
C ARG A 386 2.97 6.77 44.26
N ALA A 387 2.69 7.63 43.26
CA ALA A 387 2.52 9.13 43.26
C ALA A 387 3.55 10.21 43.79
N VAL A 388 3.90 11.19 42.89
CA VAL A 388 3.87 12.71 43.02
C VAL A 388 4.95 13.43 43.92
N PRO A 389 5.45 14.70 43.70
CA PRO A 389 4.98 15.88 42.92
C PRO A 389 6.00 16.66 41.99
N ARG A 390 5.56 17.83 41.46
CA ARG A 390 6.20 18.82 40.54
C ARG A 390 7.03 19.94 41.22
N GLN A 391 7.82 20.71 40.44
CA GLN A 391 7.99 22.18 40.62
C GLN A 391 8.20 22.99 39.30
N ARG A 392 8.50 24.31 39.35
CA ARG A 392 8.32 25.31 38.25
C ARG A 392 9.49 26.32 38.09
N ARG A 393 9.61 26.91 36.86
CA ARG A 393 10.06 28.29 36.44
C ARG A 393 11.19 28.26 35.39
N ARG A 394 11.55 29.32 34.64
CA ARG A 394 10.88 30.36 33.79
C ARG A 394 11.92 31.48 33.46
N ALA A 395 12.32 31.59 32.19
CA ALA A 395 12.63 32.81 31.39
C ALA A 395 13.70 33.89 31.78
N GLY A 396 14.34 34.46 30.74
CA GLY A 396 15.19 35.69 30.74
C GLY A 396 16.71 35.42 30.65
N GLY A 397 17.56 36.24 30.00
CA GLY A 397 17.35 37.41 29.13
C GLY A 397 18.65 38.23 28.85
N ASP A 398 18.76 38.81 27.65
CA ASP A 398 19.63 39.91 27.17
C ASP A 398 21.19 39.92 27.30
N ALA A 399 21.82 39.74 26.12
CA ALA A 399 22.78 40.64 25.45
C ALA A 399 23.95 41.37 26.17
N ARG A 400 25.14 41.32 25.52
CA ARG A 400 26.01 42.50 25.31
C ARG A 400 27.00 42.32 24.15
N PHE A 401 27.39 43.43 23.51
CA PHE A 401 28.27 43.49 22.33
C PHE A 401 29.68 44.02 22.67
N SER A 402 30.63 43.76 21.76
CA SER A 402 31.71 44.67 21.28
C SER A 402 33.20 44.29 21.49
N GLN A 403 33.93 44.42 20.37
CA GLN A 403 35.35 44.81 20.20
C GLN A 403 36.49 44.04 20.89
N VAL A 404 37.26 43.31 20.08
CA VAL A 404 38.68 43.63 19.75
C VAL A 404 38.88 43.41 18.23
N SER A 405 39.87 44.04 17.60
CA SER A 405 40.21 43.85 16.17
C SER A 405 41.72 43.95 15.90
N GLN A 406 42.13 43.41 14.74
CA GLN A 406 43.42 43.55 14.03
C GLN A 406 44.58 42.59 14.35
N ALA A 407 45.25 42.16 13.26
CA ALA A 407 46.56 41.47 13.11
C ALA A 407 46.74 40.12 13.84
N TYR A 408 47.03 39.02 13.15
CA TYR A 408 48.13 38.86 12.18
C TYR A 408 47.74 38.04 10.93
N GLU A 409 48.51 38.21 9.84
CA GLU A 409 48.41 37.44 8.60
C GLU A 409 49.07 36.06 8.76
N ALA A 410 48.33 34.98 8.51
CA ALA A 410 48.85 33.61 8.42
C ALA A 410 47.90 32.72 7.60
N ASP A 411 48.38 32.25 6.45
CA ASP A 411 47.91 31.13 5.62
C ASP A 411 46.38 30.93 5.45
N GLU A 412 45.80 31.61 4.45
CA GLU A 412 44.38 31.50 4.06
C GLU A 412 43.93 30.06 3.76
N GLU A 413 44.82 29.18 3.26
CA GLU A 413 44.52 27.75 3.04
C GLU A 413 44.15 27.00 4.33
N THR A 414 44.56 27.49 5.51
CA THR A 414 44.26 26.86 6.81
C THR A 414 42.93 27.32 7.40
N VAL A 415 42.44 28.49 6.99
CA VAL A 415 41.25 29.13 7.57
C VAL A 415 39.95 28.52 7.03
N THR A 416 39.91 28.19 5.74
CA THR A 416 38.75 27.59 5.04
C THR A 416 38.29 26.28 5.70
N MET A 417 39.22 25.35 5.94
CA MET A 417 39.01 24.08 6.66
C MET A 417 38.51 24.25 8.10
N THR A 418 38.74 25.42 8.70
CA THR A 418 38.35 25.69 10.09
C THR A 418 36.93 26.27 10.18
N GLN A 419 36.47 27.03 9.18
CA GLN A 419 35.08 27.53 9.13
C GLN A 419 34.07 26.46 8.69
N GLN A 420 34.40 25.58 7.73
CA GLN A 420 33.49 24.50 7.31
C GLN A 420 33.08 23.56 8.46
N ARG A 421 33.91 23.46 9.51
CA ARG A 421 33.67 22.61 10.70
C ARG A 421 32.67 23.18 11.72
N GLN A 422 32.02 24.32 11.46
CA GLN A 422 30.95 24.85 12.32
C GLN A 422 29.53 24.40 11.92
N LEU A 423 29.35 23.79 10.75
CA LEU A 423 28.07 23.20 10.34
C LEU A 423 27.94 21.76 10.87
N PRO A 424 26.72 21.27 11.17
CA PRO A 424 26.50 19.86 11.48
C PRO A 424 26.91 18.98 10.29
N GLN A 425 27.38 17.76 10.56
CA GLN A 425 27.72 16.82 9.50
C GLN A 425 26.47 16.31 8.77
N LEU A 426 26.60 15.89 7.52
CA LEU A 426 25.52 15.24 6.79
C LEU A 426 25.29 13.84 7.36
N VAL A 427 24.07 13.56 7.80
CA VAL A 427 23.67 12.24 8.29
C VAL A 427 23.17 11.39 7.12
N MET A 428 23.55 10.11 7.10
CA MET A 428 22.94 9.11 6.20
C MET A 428 22.49 7.88 6.98
N ARG A 429 21.41 7.24 6.53
CA ARG A 429 20.83 6.03 7.14
C ARG A 429 20.67 4.92 6.10
N ARG A 430 21.07 3.70 6.45
CA ARG A 430 20.81 2.47 5.70
C ARG A 430 19.72 1.68 6.42
N ALA A 431 18.60 1.42 5.74
CA ALA A 431 17.36 0.93 6.36
C ALA A 431 17.42 -0.54 6.83
N SER A 432 18.32 -1.36 6.26
CA SER A 432 18.57 -2.73 6.74
C SER A 432 20.01 -3.18 6.49
N LEU A 433 20.53 -4.09 7.33
CA LEU A 433 21.77 -4.83 7.12
C LEU A 433 21.52 -6.26 6.63
N ALA A 434 20.25 -6.67 6.45
CA ALA A 434 19.90 -8.00 5.94
C ALA A 434 20.42 -8.23 4.52
N ASP A 435 20.32 -7.21 3.67
CA ASP A 435 20.58 -7.18 2.23
C ASP A 435 21.98 -6.66 1.85
N LEU A 436 22.95 -6.68 2.76
CA LEU A 436 24.33 -6.25 2.48
C LEU A 436 24.93 -7.00 1.26
N PRO A 437 25.58 -6.28 0.32
CA PRO A 437 26.29 -6.91 -0.81
C PRO A 437 27.31 -7.96 -0.36
N PRO A 438 27.55 -9.03 -1.16
CA PRO A 438 28.50 -10.07 -0.82
C PRO A 438 29.91 -9.49 -0.69
N PHE A 439 30.51 -9.61 0.49
CA PHE A 439 31.83 -9.05 0.78
C PHE A 439 32.91 -9.64 -0.14
N ARG A 440 33.61 -8.76 -0.87
CA ARG A 440 34.75 -9.09 -1.74
C ARG A 440 35.88 -8.10 -1.48
N LEU A 441 37.11 -8.61 -1.52
CA LEU A 441 38.33 -7.81 -1.41
C LEU A 441 38.96 -7.59 -2.78
N PRO A 442 39.52 -6.41 -3.07
CA PRO A 442 40.40 -6.20 -4.22
C PRO A 442 41.65 -7.09 -4.16
N GLU A 443 42.24 -7.40 -5.31
CA GLU A 443 43.31 -8.39 -5.40
C GLU A 443 44.60 -7.95 -4.68
N GLY A 444 45.17 -8.87 -3.89
CA GLY A 444 46.34 -8.59 -3.05
C GLY A 444 46.06 -7.74 -1.81
N TYR A 445 44.80 -7.66 -1.35
CA TYR A 445 44.45 -7.06 -0.06
C TYR A 445 43.85 -8.08 0.90
N THR A 446 44.11 -7.90 2.20
CA THR A 446 43.54 -8.72 3.28
C THR A 446 42.75 -7.86 4.25
N CYS A 447 41.67 -8.39 4.83
CA CYS A 447 40.89 -7.73 5.88
C CYS A 447 41.15 -8.36 7.25
N ARG A 448 41.31 -7.54 8.28
CA ARG A 448 41.44 -7.99 9.68
C ARG A 448 40.94 -6.93 10.66
N SER A 449 40.67 -7.32 11.89
CA SER A 449 40.47 -6.35 12.99
C SER A 449 41.79 -5.79 13.50
N PHE A 450 41.68 -4.75 14.34
CA PHE A 450 42.78 -4.19 15.11
C PHE A 450 43.48 -5.22 16.01
N GLN A 451 44.80 -5.09 16.11
CA GLN A 451 45.71 -5.82 16.98
C GLN A 451 46.61 -4.81 17.72
N PRO A 452 47.07 -5.10 18.97
CA PRO A 452 47.99 -4.21 19.68
C PRO A 452 49.27 -3.98 18.86
N GLY A 453 49.62 -2.71 18.63
CA GLY A 453 50.67 -2.28 17.71
C GLY A 453 50.12 -1.54 16.46
N ASP A 454 48.83 -1.70 16.13
CA ASP A 454 48.19 -0.99 15.00
C ASP A 454 47.91 0.51 15.28
N GLU A 455 48.09 1.00 16.52
CA GLU A 455 47.74 2.38 16.90
C GLU A 455 48.37 3.39 15.94
N ALA A 456 49.69 3.33 15.74
CA ALA A 456 50.40 4.23 14.83
C ALA A 456 49.96 4.08 13.36
N HIS A 457 49.48 2.89 12.94
CA HIS A 457 48.95 2.70 11.59
C HIS A 457 47.56 3.35 11.43
N TRP A 458 46.70 3.28 12.45
CA TRP A 458 45.41 3.98 12.46
C TRP A 458 45.60 5.50 12.44
N GLU A 459 46.46 6.01 13.32
CA GLU A 459 46.75 7.45 13.45
C GLU A 459 47.31 8.01 12.13
N ARG A 460 48.20 7.24 11.46
CA ARG A 460 48.70 7.52 10.11
C ARG A 460 47.58 7.59 9.06
N ILE A 461 46.70 6.58 9.00
CA ILE A 461 45.58 6.58 8.03
C ILE A 461 44.63 7.76 8.29
N VAL A 462 44.34 8.09 9.56
CA VAL A 462 43.45 9.22 9.89
C VAL A 462 44.08 10.56 9.56
N LYS A 463 45.37 10.75 9.83
CA LYS A 463 46.11 11.95 9.40
C LYS A 463 46.06 12.13 7.89
N LEU A 464 46.28 11.06 7.14
CA LEU A 464 46.30 11.08 5.67
C LEU A 464 44.91 11.22 5.02
N ALA A 465 43.87 10.60 5.59
CA ALA A 465 42.52 10.54 5.00
C ALA A 465 41.60 11.70 5.43
N PHE A 466 42.00 12.52 6.41
CA PHE A 466 41.20 13.61 6.98
C PHE A 466 42.00 14.89 7.31
N GLY A 467 43.32 14.94 7.07
CA GLY A 467 44.15 16.14 7.23
C GLY A 467 44.41 16.61 8.68
N TRP A 468 44.21 15.75 9.68
CA TRP A 468 44.36 16.12 11.10
C TRP A 468 44.87 14.95 11.97
N GLU A 469 45.68 15.26 12.97
CA GLU A 469 46.18 14.26 13.93
C GLU A 469 45.14 13.95 15.01
N ARG A 470 45.03 12.67 15.36
CA ARG A 470 44.15 12.15 16.42
C ARG A 470 44.84 10.97 17.09
N SER A 471 44.98 10.98 18.41
CA SER A 471 45.43 9.83 19.19
C SER A 471 44.38 8.71 19.14
N PHE A 472 44.79 7.50 18.75
CA PHE A 472 43.95 6.30 18.81
C PHE A 472 43.53 6.02 20.24
N ARG A 473 44.43 6.20 21.21
CA ARG A 473 44.13 5.98 22.62
C ARG A 473 43.03 6.91 23.12
N GLU A 474 43.08 8.18 22.73
CA GLU A 474 42.16 9.22 23.23
C GLU A 474 40.83 9.29 22.48
N ARG A 475 40.79 8.93 21.19
CA ARG A 475 39.56 8.98 20.37
C ARG A 475 38.87 7.63 20.20
N ILE A 476 39.60 6.51 20.29
CA ILE A 476 39.09 5.17 20.00
C ILE A 476 39.16 4.25 21.23
N GLN A 477 40.35 4.05 21.82
CA GLN A 477 40.54 3.11 22.94
C GLN A 477 39.82 3.56 24.22
N SER A 478 39.63 4.87 24.38
CA SER A 478 38.86 5.53 25.45
C SER A 478 37.34 5.35 25.34
N HIS A 479 36.82 5.00 24.16
CA HIS A 479 35.38 5.00 23.91
C HIS A 479 34.70 3.86 24.68
N PHE A 480 33.57 4.13 25.33
CA PHE A 480 32.89 3.13 26.17
C PHE A 480 32.51 1.85 25.38
N TYR A 481 32.14 2.03 24.11
CA TYR A 481 31.81 0.93 23.17
C TYR A 481 33.02 0.35 22.42
N TYR A 482 34.26 0.70 22.80
CA TYR A 482 35.48 0.19 22.19
C TYR A 482 35.61 -1.33 22.32
N ARG A 483 35.81 -2.02 21.20
CA ARG A 483 36.21 -3.42 21.13
C ARG A 483 37.21 -3.56 19.97
N PRO A 484 38.36 -4.26 20.12
CA PRO A 484 39.31 -4.47 19.02
C PRO A 484 38.66 -5.00 17.73
N GLY A 485 37.71 -5.95 17.85
CA GLY A 485 36.97 -6.52 16.72
C GLY A 485 36.07 -5.53 15.95
N ARG A 486 35.79 -4.35 16.51
CA ARG A 486 34.98 -3.28 15.88
C ARG A 486 35.80 -2.27 15.08
N VAL A 487 37.13 -2.26 15.24
CA VAL A 487 38.04 -1.46 14.39
C VAL A 487 38.59 -2.40 13.33
N LEU A 488 38.31 -2.12 12.06
CA LEU A 488 38.67 -2.99 10.93
C LEU A 488 39.64 -2.29 9.98
N PHE A 489 40.62 -3.05 9.51
CA PHE A 489 41.63 -2.62 8.55
C PHE A 489 41.59 -3.45 7.27
N LEU A 490 41.77 -2.78 6.14
CA LEU A 490 42.32 -3.41 4.95
C LEU A 490 43.84 -3.20 4.94
N CYS A 491 44.56 -4.28 4.68
CA CYS A 491 46.01 -4.30 4.68
C CYS A 491 46.56 -4.69 3.30
N ARG A 492 47.64 -4.04 2.90
CA ARG A 492 48.48 -4.44 1.77
C ARG A 492 49.79 -4.98 2.30
N ASP A 493 50.15 -6.20 1.91
CA ASP A 493 51.38 -6.88 2.34
C ASP A 493 51.58 -6.89 3.88
N GLY A 494 50.46 -6.99 4.61
CA GLY A 494 50.38 -6.98 6.09
C GLY A 494 50.17 -5.61 6.74
N VAL A 495 50.49 -4.51 6.04
CA VAL A 495 50.42 -3.13 6.55
C VAL A 495 49.03 -2.52 6.36
N PRO A 496 48.39 -1.94 7.40
CA PRO A 496 47.11 -1.24 7.24
C PRO A 496 47.18 0.00 6.33
N VAL A 497 46.24 0.08 5.39
CA VAL A 497 46.10 1.16 4.40
C VAL A 497 44.68 1.73 4.28
N ALA A 498 43.67 1.05 4.81
CA ALA A 498 42.33 1.62 5.00
C ALA A 498 41.75 1.17 6.34
N THR A 499 40.89 2.00 6.95
CA THR A 499 40.24 1.75 8.24
C THR A 499 38.76 2.12 8.21
N ALA A 500 37.95 1.40 8.98
CA ALA A 500 36.59 1.80 9.37
C ALA A 500 36.25 1.22 10.74
N CYS A 501 35.33 1.88 11.45
CA CYS A 501 34.86 1.44 12.76
C CYS A 501 33.36 1.13 12.75
N ALA A 502 33.01 0.00 13.38
CA ALA A 502 31.65 -0.47 13.57
C ALA A 502 31.17 -0.19 14.99
N TRP A 503 30.67 1.03 15.24
CA TRP A 503 30.24 1.44 16.58
C TRP A 503 28.78 1.11 16.88
N GLN A 504 28.46 1.29 18.15
CA GLN A 504 27.12 1.29 18.71
C GLN A 504 26.97 2.61 19.44
N GLU A 505 25.91 3.36 19.15
CA GLU A 505 25.61 4.63 19.81
C GLU A 505 24.18 4.55 20.38
N PRO A 506 23.99 4.55 21.73
CA PRO A 506 22.72 4.19 22.35
C PRO A 506 21.57 5.15 22.04
N GLU A 507 21.88 6.41 21.75
CA GLU A 507 20.89 7.49 21.55
C GLU A 507 19.94 7.21 20.37
N TRP A 508 20.37 6.35 19.43
CA TRP A 508 19.61 5.97 18.24
C TRP A 508 18.83 4.66 18.35
N GLY A 509 19.07 3.87 19.42
CA GLY A 509 18.44 2.57 19.64
C GLY A 509 19.40 1.37 19.55
N GLU A 510 19.03 0.27 20.19
CA GLU A 510 19.88 -0.93 20.24
C GLU A 510 19.97 -1.68 18.89
N ASP A 511 19.07 -1.42 17.94
CA ASP A 511 19.05 -1.96 16.58
C ASP A 511 20.04 -1.27 15.61
N TRP A 512 20.56 -0.08 15.96
CA TRP A 512 21.45 0.71 15.10
C TRP A 512 22.93 0.46 15.36
N GLY A 513 23.70 0.29 14.27
CA GLY A 513 25.14 0.48 14.22
C GLY A 513 25.50 1.86 13.68
N TYR A 514 26.68 2.37 14.05
CA TYR A 514 27.21 3.66 13.60
C TYR A 514 28.54 3.46 12.85
N LEU A 515 28.55 3.78 11.55
CA LEU A 515 29.71 3.61 10.66
C LEU A 515 30.55 4.89 10.71
N HIS A 516 31.75 4.78 11.26
CA HIS A 516 32.54 5.95 11.64
C HIS A 516 34.02 5.75 11.31
N MET A 517 34.79 6.84 11.25
CA MET A 517 36.22 6.85 10.95
C MET A 517 36.61 6.09 9.66
N VAL A 518 35.77 6.15 8.62
CA VAL A 518 36.06 5.57 7.30
C VAL A 518 37.16 6.39 6.61
N GLY A 519 38.37 5.82 6.53
CA GLY A 519 39.55 6.46 5.95
C GLY A 519 40.36 5.50 5.08
N VAL A 520 40.96 6.04 4.02
CA VAL A 520 41.85 5.32 3.09
C VAL A 520 43.10 6.17 2.90
N ASP A 521 44.27 5.55 2.98
CA ASP A 521 45.55 6.16 2.63
C ASP A 521 45.51 6.61 1.14
N PRO A 522 45.72 7.91 0.83
CA PRO A 522 45.62 8.45 -0.53
C PRO A 522 46.52 7.73 -1.55
N ALA A 523 47.64 7.12 -1.15
CA ALA A 523 48.48 6.33 -2.04
C ALA A 523 47.78 5.07 -2.59
N PHE A 524 46.66 4.67 -1.99
CA PHE A 524 45.83 3.52 -2.36
C PHE A 524 44.40 3.91 -2.76
N ALA A 525 44.16 5.21 -3.04
CA ALA A 525 42.88 5.72 -3.52
C ALA A 525 42.48 5.12 -4.89
N GLY A 526 41.20 5.23 -5.24
CA GLY A 526 40.62 4.69 -6.48
C GLY A 526 40.41 3.16 -6.49
N GLN A 527 41.14 2.39 -5.69
CA GLN A 527 41.14 0.91 -5.70
C GLN A 527 39.95 0.27 -4.94
N GLY A 528 38.83 0.98 -4.77
CA GLY A 528 37.62 0.47 -4.10
C GLY A 528 37.74 0.22 -2.58
N LEU A 529 38.89 0.49 -1.96
CA LEU A 529 39.17 0.16 -0.56
C LEU A 529 38.19 0.81 0.44
N GLY A 530 37.71 2.02 0.16
CA GLY A 530 36.70 2.69 1.00
C GLY A 530 35.37 1.93 1.06
N TYR A 531 34.93 1.37 -0.07
CA TYR A 531 33.74 0.54 -0.18
C TYR A 531 33.94 -0.79 0.57
N ALA A 532 35.07 -1.46 0.32
CA ALA A 532 35.37 -2.73 0.96
C ALA A 532 35.52 -2.60 2.50
N VAL A 533 36.20 -1.57 3.01
CA VAL A 533 36.37 -1.39 4.47
C VAL A 533 35.08 -0.98 5.16
N SER A 534 34.24 -0.18 4.49
CA SER A 534 32.88 0.13 4.95
C SER A 534 32.01 -1.12 4.99
N LEU A 535 32.01 -1.92 3.92
CA LEU A 535 31.23 -3.18 3.85
C LEU A 535 31.71 -4.20 4.89
N ALA A 536 33.01 -4.25 5.20
CA ALA A 536 33.52 -5.06 6.31
C ALA A 536 32.95 -4.58 7.66
N ALA A 537 32.89 -3.27 7.91
CA ALA A 537 32.33 -2.70 9.13
C ALA A 537 30.81 -2.94 9.24
N LEU A 538 30.06 -2.87 8.14
CA LEU A 538 28.64 -3.19 8.10
C LEU A 538 28.38 -4.68 8.37
N ASN A 539 29.23 -5.59 7.86
CA ASN A 539 29.15 -7.01 8.20
C ASN A 539 29.49 -7.25 9.67
N ARG A 540 30.48 -6.54 10.26
CA ARG A 540 30.73 -6.55 11.71
C ARG A 540 29.52 -6.06 12.52
N MET A 541 28.79 -5.03 12.07
CA MET A 541 27.53 -4.62 12.72
C MET A 541 26.46 -5.71 12.66
N LYS A 542 26.32 -6.40 11.52
CA LYS A 542 25.39 -7.52 11.34
C LYS A 542 25.75 -8.73 12.21
N GLU A 543 27.04 -9.06 12.32
CA GLU A 543 27.56 -10.06 13.26
C GLU A 543 27.31 -9.67 14.73
N ASP A 544 27.42 -8.38 15.05
CA ASP A 544 27.13 -7.79 16.36
C ASP A 544 25.62 -7.57 16.61
N GLY A 545 24.74 -8.10 15.75
CA GLY A 545 23.28 -8.14 15.96
C GLY A 545 22.51 -6.86 15.60
N LYS A 546 23.09 -5.97 14.78
CA LYS A 546 22.41 -4.74 14.33
C LYS A 546 21.50 -5.01 13.13
N GLU A 547 20.31 -4.41 13.15
CA GLU A 547 19.38 -4.43 12.02
C GLU A 547 19.70 -3.35 10.98
N ARG A 548 20.22 -2.19 11.43
CA ARG A 548 20.33 -0.95 10.62
C ARG A 548 21.65 -0.25 10.88
N ALA A 549 22.03 0.68 10.00
CA ALA A 549 23.22 1.49 10.21
C ALA A 549 22.98 2.97 9.86
N MET A 550 23.66 3.85 10.59
CA MET A 550 23.76 5.28 10.25
C MET A 550 25.22 5.74 10.24
N LEU A 551 25.49 6.88 9.62
CA LEU A 551 26.80 7.52 9.59
C LEU A 551 26.66 9.03 9.51
N GLU A 552 27.75 9.70 9.86
CA GLU A 552 27.95 11.13 9.63
C GLU A 552 29.12 11.33 8.66
N THR A 553 29.01 12.31 7.77
CA THR A 553 30.08 12.69 6.84
C THR A 553 30.01 14.17 6.51
N ASP A 554 31.16 14.78 6.26
CA ASP A 554 31.22 16.12 5.70
C ASP A 554 30.83 16.08 4.21
N ASP A 555 30.22 17.17 3.73
CA ASP A 555 29.77 17.38 2.34
C ASP A 555 30.94 17.33 1.34
N PHE A 556 32.07 17.96 1.67
CA PHE A 556 33.29 17.92 0.85
C PHE A 556 33.87 16.51 0.64
N ARG A 557 33.42 15.47 1.36
CA ARG A 557 33.89 14.09 1.20
C ARG A 557 33.12 13.34 0.10
N LEU A 558 32.93 13.95 -1.06
CA LEU A 558 32.18 13.40 -2.21
C LEU A 558 32.52 11.92 -2.54
N PRO A 559 33.80 11.46 -2.56
CA PRO A 559 34.11 10.05 -2.83
C PRO A 559 33.64 9.09 -1.74
N ALA A 560 33.51 9.55 -0.50
CA ALA A 560 32.93 8.80 0.61
C ALA A 560 31.40 8.77 0.49
N ILE A 561 30.76 9.91 0.21
CA ILE A 561 29.31 9.98 -0.05
C ILE A 561 28.91 9.02 -1.18
N LEU A 562 29.60 9.04 -2.32
CA LEU A 562 29.38 8.10 -3.43
C LEU A 562 29.60 6.63 -3.02
N THR A 563 30.53 6.37 -2.10
CA THR A 563 30.76 5.03 -1.54
C THR A 563 29.59 4.58 -0.66
N TYR A 564 29.03 5.48 0.15
CA TYR A 564 27.89 5.20 1.02
C TYR A 564 26.59 5.02 0.23
N LEU A 565 26.35 5.83 -0.80
CA LEU A 565 25.23 5.66 -1.73
C LEU A 565 25.26 4.28 -2.42
N LYS A 566 26.46 3.82 -2.84
CA LYS A 566 26.68 2.44 -3.37
C LYS A 566 26.50 1.33 -2.33
N LEU A 567 26.43 1.69 -1.04
CA LEU A 567 26.12 0.81 0.09
C LEU A 567 24.69 1.06 0.63
N ASP A 568 23.79 1.61 -0.18
CA ASP A 568 22.38 1.92 0.16
C ASP A 568 22.18 2.77 1.43
N PHE A 569 23.17 3.56 1.81
CA PHE A 569 22.93 4.67 2.71
C PHE A 569 22.17 5.74 1.95
N ARG A 570 21.06 6.21 2.54
CA ARG A 570 20.23 7.29 2.00
C ARG A 570 20.43 8.56 2.82
N PRO A 571 20.39 9.76 2.20
CA PRO A 571 20.36 11.03 2.90
C PRO A 571 19.31 11.05 4.02
N ASP A 572 19.71 11.53 5.19
CA ASP A 572 18.78 11.96 6.24
C ASP A 572 18.67 13.49 6.19
N VAL A 573 17.44 13.99 6.11
CA VAL A 573 17.15 15.38 5.73
C VAL A 573 16.06 15.95 6.66
N PRO A 574 16.39 16.27 7.91
CA PRO A 574 15.42 16.79 8.89
C PRO A 574 15.10 18.28 8.69
N ASP A 575 15.90 19.01 7.91
CA ASP A 575 15.73 20.45 7.67
C ASP A 575 16.20 20.89 6.27
N GLU A 576 15.83 22.12 5.92
CA GLU A 576 16.07 22.76 4.62
C GLU A 576 17.55 23.14 4.36
N ALA A 577 18.33 23.40 5.42
CA ALA A 577 19.75 23.73 5.27
C ALA A 577 20.56 22.46 4.93
N LEU A 578 20.21 21.32 5.53
CA LEU A 578 20.74 20.01 5.15
C LEU A 578 20.23 19.58 3.76
N LEU A 579 18.97 19.86 3.40
CA LEU A 579 18.44 19.62 2.06
C LEU A 579 19.27 20.31 0.98
N ASN A 580 19.58 21.60 1.16
CA ASN A 580 20.34 22.37 0.16
C ASN A 580 21.80 21.90 0.03
N ARG A 581 22.42 21.43 1.12
CA ARG A 581 23.74 20.79 1.07
C ARG A 581 23.70 19.41 0.39
N TRP A 582 22.62 18.64 0.55
CA TRP A 582 22.40 17.41 -0.21
C TRP A 582 22.17 17.67 -1.71
N LYS A 583 21.36 18.69 -2.07
CA LYS A 583 21.20 19.16 -3.47
C LYS A 583 22.57 19.52 -4.09
N GLN A 584 23.47 20.17 -3.34
CA GLN A 584 24.83 20.49 -3.78
C GLN A 584 25.70 19.22 -3.95
N ALA A 585 25.78 18.36 -2.94
CA ALA A 585 26.63 17.16 -2.99
C ALA A 585 26.26 16.20 -4.13
N TYR A 586 24.96 16.06 -4.45
CA TYR A 586 24.51 15.29 -5.61
C TYR A 586 24.90 15.94 -6.94
N ARG A 587 24.78 17.28 -7.05
CA ARG A 587 25.19 18.04 -8.24
C ARG A 587 26.69 17.90 -8.52
N GLU A 588 27.54 18.00 -7.49
CA GLU A 588 28.99 17.84 -7.60
C GLU A 588 29.41 16.38 -7.90
N LEU A 589 28.59 15.40 -7.52
CA LEU A 589 28.76 13.99 -7.90
C LEU A 589 28.20 13.64 -9.30
N GLY A 590 27.53 14.57 -9.98
CA GLY A 590 26.85 14.32 -11.25
C GLY A 590 25.67 13.35 -11.15
N LEU A 591 25.08 13.19 -9.95
CA LEU A 591 23.96 12.30 -9.70
C LEU A 591 22.63 13.05 -9.82
N PRO A 592 21.58 12.45 -10.43
CA PRO A 592 20.25 13.05 -10.45
C PRO A 592 19.67 13.14 -9.04
N TYR A 593 19.20 14.33 -8.66
CA TYR A 593 18.45 14.54 -7.42
C TYR A 593 16.99 14.86 -7.78
N GLY A 594 16.10 13.88 -7.60
CA GLY A 594 14.67 13.99 -7.93
C GLY A 594 14.21 13.05 -9.03
N VAL A 595 12.96 13.23 -9.46
CA VAL A 595 12.31 12.51 -10.56
C VAL A 595 12.53 13.24 -11.89
N LYS A 596 12.46 12.52 -13.02
CA LYS A 596 12.41 13.13 -14.35
C LYS A 596 10.95 13.30 -14.77
N VAL A 597 10.56 14.51 -15.17
CA VAL A 597 9.18 14.82 -15.58
C VAL A 597 9.13 15.13 -17.08
N MET A 598 8.09 14.66 -17.75
CA MET A 598 7.74 14.99 -19.13
C MET A 598 6.27 15.39 -19.14
N SER A 599 5.92 16.52 -19.74
CA SER A 599 4.54 17.03 -19.68
C SER A 599 4.22 17.92 -20.88
N ALA A 600 2.99 17.83 -21.38
CA ALA A 600 2.46 18.74 -22.39
C ALA A 600 0.95 18.95 -22.18
N THR A 601 0.46 20.10 -22.64
CA THR A 601 -0.97 20.45 -22.68
C THR A 601 -1.28 21.19 -23.98
N ARG A 602 -2.42 20.89 -24.62
CA ARG A 602 -2.85 21.50 -25.90
C ARG A 602 -4.37 21.70 -25.91
N PRO A 603 -4.89 22.82 -26.44
CA PRO A 603 -6.32 22.98 -26.67
C PRO A 603 -6.81 22.04 -27.78
N GLY A 604 -8.09 21.69 -27.74
CA GLY A 604 -8.74 20.90 -28.77
C GLY A 604 -8.84 21.62 -30.11
N SER A 605 -8.87 20.86 -31.21
CA SER A 605 -8.79 21.34 -32.60
C SER A 605 -9.98 22.18 -33.11
N ALA A 606 -10.80 22.71 -32.19
CA ALA A 606 -11.88 23.67 -32.45
C ALA A 606 -12.07 24.70 -31.30
N ALA A 607 -11.21 24.70 -30.27
CA ALA A 607 -11.27 25.61 -29.13
C ALA A 607 -10.41 26.87 -29.36
N SER A 608 -10.79 27.99 -28.75
CA SER A 608 -10.03 29.27 -28.81
C SER A 608 -9.12 29.51 -27.60
N ALA A 609 -9.28 28.72 -26.55
CA ALA A 609 -8.45 28.71 -25.35
C ALA A 609 -8.43 27.28 -24.77
N ASN A 610 -7.35 26.95 -24.06
CA ASN A 610 -7.21 25.71 -23.32
C ASN A 610 -7.84 25.90 -21.92
N GLU A 611 -8.72 24.99 -21.48
CA GLU A 611 -9.26 24.98 -20.11
C GLU A 611 -8.46 24.09 -19.16
N ASP A 612 -7.65 23.16 -19.69
CA ASP A 612 -6.76 22.30 -18.91
C ASP A 612 -5.63 23.09 -18.20
N ALA A 613 -5.08 22.50 -17.14
CA ALA A 613 -3.83 22.91 -16.53
C ALA A 613 -2.94 21.73 -16.11
N LEU A 614 -1.62 21.96 -16.13
CA LEU A 614 -0.60 21.04 -15.62
C LEU A 614 -0.22 21.41 -14.18
N VAL A 615 -0.11 20.40 -13.31
CA VAL A 615 0.51 20.51 -12.00
C VAL A 615 1.92 19.93 -12.10
N VAL A 616 2.95 20.77 -11.97
CA VAL A 616 4.35 20.34 -11.93
C VAL A 616 5.11 21.17 -10.88
N ASP A 617 5.33 20.57 -9.72
CA ASP A 617 6.15 21.13 -8.64
C ASP A 617 7.33 20.18 -8.34
N PRO A 618 8.54 20.49 -8.84
CA PRO A 618 9.74 19.72 -8.56
C PRO A 618 10.21 19.74 -7.11
N GLU A 619 9.81 20.71 -6.28
CA GLU A 619 10.30 20.90 -4.91
C GLU A 619 9.36 20.25 -3.86
N ALA A 620 8.04 20.39 -4.02
CA ALA A 620 7.05 19.64 -3.22
C ALA A 620 6.84 18.20 -3.72
N HIS A 621 7.41 17.86 -4.89
CA HIS A 621 7.24 16.61 -5.62
C HIS A 621 5.78 16.29 -6.00
N VAL A 622 5.02 17.32 -6.37
CA VAL A 622 3.60 17.21 -6.77
C VAL A 622 3.46 17.32 -8.28
N TYR A 623 2.78 16.35 -8.89
CA TYR A 623 2.66 16.20 -10.34
C TYR A 623 1.23 15.80 -10.72
N GLY A 624 0.71 16.26 -11.84
CA GLY A 624 -0.64 15.88 -12.27
C GLY A 624 -1.24 16.72 -13.39
N VAL A 625 -2.48 16.40 -13.73
CA VAL A 625 -3.30 17.13 -14.70
C VAL A 625 -4.62 17.56 -14.07
N VAL A 626 -5.19 18.63 -14.61
CA VAL A 626 -6.49 19.20 -14.24
C VAL A 626 -7.22 19.55 -15.53
N ASP A 627 -8.43 19.02 -15.75
CA ASP A 627 -9.35 19.43 -16.83
C ASP A 627 -10.34 20.49 -16.33
N GLY A 628 -10.56 21.50 -17.16
CA GLY A 628 -11.47 22.61 -16.93
C GLY A 628 -12.91 22.30 -17.32
N VAL A 629 -13.77 22.11 -16.32
CA VAL A 629 -15.18 21.76 -16.50
C VAL A 629 -16.05 23.02 -16.61
N SER A 630 -16.02 23.68 -17.77
CA SER A 630 -16.88 24.83 -18.09
C SER A 630 -18.39 24.59 -17.85
N ALA A 631 -19.16 25.67 -17.63
CA ALA A 631 -20.59 25.60 -17.34
C ALA A 631 -21.46 25.36 -18.59
N MET A 632 -22.70 24.84 -18.43
CA MET A 632 -23.63 24.69 -19.57
C MET A 632 -24.23 26.02 -20.08
N LEU A 633 -23.92 27.12 -19.41
CA LEU A 633 -24.08 28.49 -19.91
C LEU A 633 -22.65 29.05 -20.07
N PRO A 634 -22.28 29.63 -21.22
CA PRO A 634 -20.97 30.26 -21.38
C PRO A 634 -20.74 31.33 -20.32
N TYR A 635 -19.53 31.37 -19.80
CA TYR A 635 -19.03 32.40 -18.91
C TYR A 635 -17.56 32.66 -19.26
N GLU A 636 -17.22 33.94 -19.37
CA GLU A 636 -15.87 34.48 -19.51
C GLU A 636 -15.77 35.63 -18.50
N ASP A 637 -14.61 35.79 -17.86
CA ASP A 637 -14.32 36.96 -17.02
C ASP A 637 -13.80 38.16 -17.84
N GLU A 638 -13.41 39.25 -17.17
CA GLU A 638 -12.91 40.46 -17.84
C GLU A 638 -11.56 40.24 -18.58
N ALA A 639 -10.86 39.13 -18.33
CA ALA A 639 -9.65 38.71 -19.05
C ALA A 639 -9.94 37.68 -20.16
N GLY A 640 -11.20 37.29 -20.36
CA GLY A 640 -11.59 36.25 -21.31
C GLY A 640 -11.30 34.82 -20.83
N PHE A 641 -11.10 34.61 -19.52
CA PHE A 641 -10.92 33.26 -18.98
C PHE A 641 -12.27 32.61 -18.69
N THR A 642 -12.42 31.37 -19.14
CA THR A 642 -13.64 30.60 -18.93
C THR A 642 -13.73 30.03 -17.52
N GLY A 643 -14.93 29.64 -17.12
CA GLY A 643 -15.17 29.07 -15.78
C GLY A 643 -14.34 27.82 -15.48
N GLY A 644 -14.12 26.93 -16.47
CA GLY A 644 -13.26 25.76 -16.29
C GLY A 644 -11.79 26.14 -16.09
N ARG A 645 -11.25 27.02 -16.94
CA ARG A 645 -9.87 27.53 -16.82
C ARG A 645 -9.62 28.21 -15.46
N ILE A 646 -10.58 28.99 -14.96
CA ILE A 646 -10.50 29.63 -13.63
C ILE A 646 -10.48 28.59 -12.51
N ALA A 647 -11.25 27.51 -12.63
CA ALA A 647 -11.24 26.42 -11.65
C ALA A 647 -9.94 25.61 -11.69
N ALA A 648 -9.40 25.33 -12.88
CA ALA A 648 -8.14 24.62 -13.05
C ALA A 648 -6.96 25.42 -12.46
N ALA A 649 -6.85 26.71 -12.81
CA ALA A 649 -5.82 27.60 -12.29
C ALA A 649 -5.86 27.74 -10.75
N LEU A 650 -7.07 27.81 -10.16
CA LEU A 650 -7.26 27.89 -8.71
C LEU A 650 -6.81 26.63 -7.97
N LEU A 651 -6.89 25.44 -8.60
CA LEU A 651 -6.36 24.21 -8.02
C LEU A 651 -4.83 24.17 -8.08
N VAL A 652 -4.23 24.61 -9.20
CA VAL A 652 -2.77 24.76 -9.32
C VAL A 652 -2.23 25.73 -8.27
N GLU A 653 -2.85 26.91 -8.13
CA GLU A 653 -2.57 27.92 -7.09
C GLU A 653 -2.62 27.33 -5.68
N ALA A 654 -3.67 26.57 -5.36
CA ALA A 654 -3.86 25.97 -4.04
C ALA A 654 -2.92 24.80 -3.70
N LEU A 655 -2.19 24.27 -4.68
CA LEU A 655 -1.18 23.22 -4.51
C LEU A 655 0.24 23.79 -4.39
N GLY A 656 0.44 25.10 -4.59
CA GLY A 656 1.75 25.75 -4.59
C GLY A 656 2.54 25.61 -5.91
N ALA A 657 2.01 24.87 -6.88
CA ALA A 657 2.67 24.64 -8.16
C ALA A 657 2.63 25.90 -9.05
N GLY A 658 3.71 26.14 -9.80
CA GLY A 658 3.76 27.24 -10.77
C GLY A 658 2.82 27.00 -11.95
N THR A 659 2.09 28.03 -12.38
CA THR A 659 1.23 27.98 -13.56
C THR A 659 2.08 27.95 -14.84
N GLY A 660 2.36 26.75 -15.36
CA GLY A 660 3.14 26.53 -16.60
C GLY A 660 2.40 26.93 -17.89
N ALA A 661 1.81 28.12 -17.93
CA ALA A 661 0.99 28.61 -19.04
C ALA A 661 1.79 29.32 -20.15
N ASP A 662 2.97 29.87 -19.82
CA ASP A 662 3.82 30.62 -20.77
C ASP A 662 4.91 29.72 -21.37
N ALA A 663 4.49 28.83 -22.28
CA ALA A 663 5.38 27.91 -23.01
C ALA A 663 5.31 28.09 -24.55
N ASP A 664 4.88 29.25 -25.05
CA ASP A 664 4.85 29.56 -26.49
C ASP A 664 5.65 30.82 -26.84
N SER A 665 6.96 30.65 -27.03
CA SER A 665 7.78 31.44 -27.97
C SER A 665 9.16 30.78 -28.17
N GLY A 666 9.29 29.97 -29.21
CA GLY A 666 10.52 29.20 -29.46
C GLY A 666 11.62 29.99 -30.17
N ALA A 667 12.70 30.36 -29.46
CA ALA A 667 14.03 30.63 -30.05
C ALA A 667 15.16 30.65 -29.01
N GLY A 668 16.34 30.14 -29.39
CA GLY A 668 17.62 30.42 -28.72
C GLY A 668 18.14 29.31 -27.80
N ALA A 669 19.47 29.19 -27.73
CA ALA A 669 20.16 28.21 -26.91
C ALA A 669 21.19 28.88 -25.98
N GLY A 670 21.24 28.42 -24.73
CA GLY A 670 22.40 28.54 -23.85
C GLY A 670 22.47 29.76 -22.92
N ALA A 671 23.56 29.74 -22.13
CA ALA A 671 23.95 30.69 -21.07
C ALA A 671 23.15 30.65 -19.75
N CYS A 672 23.86 30.37 -18.66
CA CYS A 672 23.47 30.84 -17.34
C CYS A 672 23.60 32.37 -17.27
N ALA A 673 22.72 33.03 -16.51
CA ALA A 673 22.92 34.40 -16.06
C ALA A 673 22.47 34.53 -14.60
N ASP A 674 23.13 35.42 -13.89
CA ASP A 674 22.97 35.68 -12.45
C ASP A 674 22.22 37.02 -12.24
N VAL A 675 22.13 37.50 -10.99
CA VAL A 675 21.63 38.85 -10.58
C VAL A 675 20.10 39.03 -10.65
N GLY A 676 19.43 39.65 -9.67
CA GLY A 676 19.90 40.17 -8.37
C GLY A 676 18.82 41.01 -7.65
N ALA A 677 19.05 41.35 -6.37
CA ALA A 677 18.06 42.03 -5.53
C ALA A 677 17.98 43.56 -5.78
N GLY A 678 16.77 44.15 -5.69
CA GLY A 678 16.52 45.59 -5.83
C GLY A 678 15.25 46.06 -5.11
N ALA A 679 15.37 47.03 -4.21
CA ALA A 679 14.36 47.41 -3.23
C ALA A 679 13.16 48.23 -3.76
N GLY A 680 11.95 47.84 -3.32
CA GLY A 680 11.18 48.56 -2.28
C GLY A 680 10.48 49.89 -2.60
N ALA A 681 9.17 49.95 -2.32
CA ALA A 681 8.40 51.15 -1.99
C ALA A 681 7.14 50.79 -1.17
N ASP A 682 6.78 51.58 -0.14
CA ASP A 682 5.61 51.37 0.71
C ASP A 682 4.31 51.98 0.15
N THR A 683 3.17 51.29 0.34
CA THR A 683 1.91 51.92 0.77
C THR A 683 1.08 50.92 1.61
N ASP A 684 0.48 51.38 2.70
CA ASP A 684 -0.27 50.57 3.68
C ASP A 684 -1.79 50.80 3.58
N ALA A 685 -2.58 49.72 3.46
CA ALA A 685 -3.98 49.64 3.90
C ALA A 685 -4.60 48.22 3.75
N GLY A 686 -5.37 47.77 4.76
CA GLY A 686 -6.67 47.14 4.48
C GLY A 686 -6.81 45.60 4.43
N SER A 687 -6.42 44.90 5.49
CA SER A 687 -7.09 43.65 5.96
C SER A 687 -7.56 42.62 4.91
N GLY A 688 -6.63 41.82 4.35
CA GLY A 688 -6.94 40.57 3.65
C GLY A 688 -6.65 39.35 4.53
N ALA A 689 -7.52 38.32 4.51
CA ALA A 689 -7.21 37.03 5.11
C ALA A 689 -6.19 36.29 4.21
N GLY A 690 -4.91 36.34 4.59
CA GLY A 690 -3.81 35.93 3.71
C GLY A 690 -3.87 34.46 3.30
N ALA A 691 -3.71 34.21 2.00
CA ALA A 691 -3.32 32.91 1.47
C ALA A 691 -1.87 32.64 1.89
N GLY A 692 -1.69 32.01 3.06
CA GLY A 692 -0.39 31.55 3.50
C GLY A 692 0.09 30.41 2.63
N ALA A 693 1.31 30.52 2.09
CA ALA A 693 1.95 29.44 1.35
C ALA A 693 1.94 28.15 2.19
N LEU A 694 1.48 27.05 1.58
CA LEU A 694 1.44 25.75 2.25
C LEU A 694 2.88 25.24 2.45
N GLY A 695 3.24 24.90 3.69
CA GLY A 695 4.52 24.27 3.98
C GLY A 695 4.66 22.89 3.32
N ALA A 696 5.89 22.43 3.10
CA ALA A 696 6.26 21.27 2.27
C ALA A 696 5.67 19.88 2.66
N ASP A 697 4.78 19.82 3.64
CA ASP A 697 4.11 18.60 4.12
C ASP A 697 2.58 18.80 4.29
N PHE A 698 1.97 19.60 3.42
CA PHE A 698 0.51 19.77 3.36
C PHE A 698 -0.23 18.50 2.90
N ASP A 699 -1.53 18.38 3.18
CA ASP A 699 -2.34 17.26 2.68
C ASP A 699 -2.99 17.59 1.31
N LEU A 700 -2.88 16.67 0.34
CA LEU A 700 -3.39 16.87 -1.03
C LEU A 700 -4.92 17.01 -1.07
N ALA A 701 -5.65 16.20 -0.29
CA ALA A 701 -7.10 16.25 -0.22
C ALA A 701 -7.58 17.53 0.49
N GLU A 702 -6.88 17.97 1.53
CA GLU A 702 -7.16 19.24 2.20
C GLU A 702 -6.89 20.46 1.31
N ALA A 703 -5.83 20.41 0.47
CA ALA A 703 -5.56 21.45 -0.53
C ALA A 703 -6.65 21.52 -1.62
N VAL A 704 -7.07 20.37 -2.17
CA VAL A 704 -8.24 20.28 -3.08
C VAL A 704 -9.50 20.86 -2.43
N LEU A 705 -9.77 20.56 -1.16
CA LEU A 705 -10.95 21.06 -0.47
C LEU A 705 -10.88 22.56 -0.17
N ARG A 706 -9.68 23.12 0.07
CA ARG A 706 -9.45 24.57 0.11
C ARG A 706 -9.73 25.23 -1.25
N ALA A 707 -9.20 24.68 -2.34
CA ALA A 707 -9.47 25.17 -3.70
C ALA A 707 -10.98 25.15 -4.03
N ASN A 708 -11.65 24.05 -3.69
CA ASN A 708 -13.09 23.88 -3.86
C ASN A 708 -13.90 24.94 -3.09
N ALA A 709 -13.55 25.23 -1.84
CA ALA A 709 -14.20 26.27 -1.04
C ALA A 709 -14.01 27.67 -1.64
N SER A 710 -12.81 27.99 -2.11
CA SER A 710 -12.50 29.24 -2.81
C SER A 710 -13.25 29.36 -4.14
N LEU A 711 -13.44 28.26 -4.88
CA LEU A 711 -14.17 28.24 -6.14
C LEU A 711 -15.65 28.62 -5.95
N MET A 712 -16.29 28.16 -4.87
CA MET A 712 -17.65 28.58 -4.51
C MET A 712 -17.72 30.09 -4.30
N GLN A 713 -16.72 30.71 -3.66
CA GLN A 713 -16.67 32.16 -3.50
C GLN A 713 -16.48 32.90 -4.83
N ARG A 714 -15.59 32.42 -5.72
CA ARG A 714 -15.42 33.00 -7.07
C ARG A 714 -16.73 32.92 -7.88
N MET A 715 -17.44 31.79 -7.86
CA MET A 715 -18.76 31.66 -8.52
C MET A 715 -19.83 32.59 -7.94
N LEU A 716 -19.88 32.74 -6.61
CA LEU A 716 -20.83 33.67 -5.95
C LEU A 716 -20.53 35.13 -6.32
N ALA A 717 -19.26 35.53 -6.35
CA ALA A 717 -18.84 36.87 -6.77
C ALA A 717 -19.17 37.15 -8.25
N ALA A 718 -19.02 36.13 -9.12
CA ALA A 718 -19.39 36.18 -10.53
C ALA A 718 -20.91 36.11 -10.80
N GLY A 719 -21.76 36.08 -9.76
CA GLY A 719 -23.22 36.08 -9.91
C GLY A 719 -23.81 34.75 -10.42
N VAL A 720 -23.07 33.64 -10.32
CA VAL A 720 -23.54 32.32 -10.74
C VAL A 720 -24.68 31.86 -9.83
N ASP A 721 -25.77 31.37 -10.43
CA ASP A 721 -26.78 30.60 -9.70
C ASP A 721 -26.23 29.21 -9.32
N VAL A 722 -25.53 29.17 -8.20
CA VAL A 722 -24.90 27.97 -7.62
C VAL A 722 -25.90 26.95 -7.07
N ALA A 723 -27.21 27.25 -7.03
CA ALA A 723 -28.22 26.27 -6.64
C ALA A 723 -28.42 25.20 -7.75
N ALA A 724 -28.24 25.58 -9.01
CA ALA A 724 -28.33 24.66 -10.15
C ALA A 724 -26.94 24.10 -10.52
N LYS A 725 -26.68 22.82 -10.23
CA LYS A 725 -25.37 22.18 -10.49
C LYS A 725 -24.91 22.27 -11.95
N TRP A 726 -25.84 22.23 -12.92
CA TRP A 726 -25.54 22.42 -14.35
C TRP A 726 -25.12 23.84 -14.76
N LYS A 727 -25.29 24.85 -13.89
CA LYS A 727 -24.77 26.21 -14.08
C LYS A 727 -23.39 26.42 -13.46
N ARG A 728 -22.96 25.54 -12.55
CA ARG A 728 -21.61 25.61 -11.97
C ARG A 728 -20.58 25.17 -13.02
N TRP A 729 -19.48 25.90 -13.07
CA TRP A 729 -18.22 25.39 -13.62
C TRP A 729 -17.42 24.69 -12.52
N GLY A 730 -16.32 24.05 -12.90
CA GLY A 730 -15.47 23.32 -11.98
C GLY A 730 -14.23 22.76 -12.65
N ALA A 731 -13.57 21.82 -11.99
CA ALA A 731 -12.46 21.06 -12.55
C ALA A 731 -12.47 19.59 -12.10
N VAL A 732 -11.96 18.71 -12.94
CA VAL A 732 -11.64 17.31 -12.61
C VAL A 732 -10.13 17.13 -12.77
N PHE A 733 -9.52 16.12 -12.12
CA PHE A 733 -8.07 16.12 -11.96
C PHE A 733 -7.52 14.75 -11.57
N ALA A 734 -6.25 14.53 -11.88
CA ALA A 734 -5.45 13.37 -11.49
C ALA A 734 -4.09 13.87 -10.98
N ILE A 735 -3.90 13.89 -9.66
CA ILE A 735 -2.72 14.47 -9.00
C ILE A 735 -2.06 13.44 -8.10
N VAL A 736 -0.73 13.38 -8.14
CA VAL A 736 0.14 12.54 -7.32
C VAL A 736 1.22 13.38 -6.64
N ARG A 737 1.58 13.03 -5.40
CA ARG A 737 2.83 13.44 -4.77
C ARG A 737 3.75 12.25 -4.59
N TRP A 738 4.98 12.36 -5.05
CA TRP A 738 6.00 11.35 -4.81
C TRP A 738 6.64 11.54 -3.43
N ARG A 739 6.60 10.49 -2.61
CA ARG A 739 7.47 10.34 -1.44
C ARG A 739 8.38 9.13 -1.68
N HIS A 740 9.57 9.13 -1.07
CA HIS A 740 10.60 8.11 -1.28
C HIS A 740 10.14 6.63 -1.12
N THR A 741 9.10 6.38 -0.31
CA THR A 741 8.55 5.03 -0.07
C THR A 741 7.18 4.78 -0.69
N HIS A 742 6.43 5.82 -1.04
CA HIS A 742 5.04 5.72 -1.47
C HIS A 742 4.60 6.91 -2.32
N LEU A 743 3.61 6.69 -3.17
CA LEU A 743 2.88 7.73 -3.88
C LEU A 743 1.62 8.07 -3.08
N GLU A 744 1.38 9.36 -2.88
CA GLU A 744 0.11 9.88 -2.35
C GLU A 744 -0.68 10.43 -3.53
N TYR A 745 -1.99 10.18 -3.63
CA TYR A 745 -2.77 10.66 -4.78
C TYR A 745 -4.15 11.19 -4.40
N VAL A 746 -4.68 12.06 -5.25
CA VAL A 746 -6.05 12.58 -5.21
C VAL A 746 -6.60 12.72 -6.64
N GLN A 747 -7.84 12.28 -6.87
CA GLN A 747 -8.47 12.22 -8.18
C GLN A 747 -9.97 12.56 -8.10
N ALA A 748 -10.46 13.24 -9.13
CA ALA A 748 -11.87 13.44 -9.38
C ALA A 748 -12.18 13.29 -10.88
N GLY A 749 -13.40 12.86 -11.20
CA GLY A 749 -13.89 12.75 -12.57
C GLY A 749 -13.30 11.58 -13.36
N ASP A 750 -12.94 11.86 -14.60
CA ASP A 750 -12.48 10.97 -15.66
C ASP A 750 -10.96 10.99 -15.84
N CYS A 751 -10.27 12.07 -15.43
CA CYS A 751 -8.81 12.16 -15.35
C CYS A 751 -8.18 10.91 -14.69
N MET A 752 -7.20 10.29 -15.35
CA MET A 752 -6.68 8.97 -14.95
C MET A 752 -5.26 9.03 -14.38
N LEU A 753 -5.00 8.19 -13.37
CA LEU A 753 -3.65 7.84 -12.93
C LEU A 753 -3.30 6.40 -13.30
N LEU A 754 -2.13 6.20 -13.91
CA LEU A 754 -1.54 4.90 -14.22
C LEU A 754 -0.13 4.82 -13.59
N ALA A 755 0.33 3.61 -13.25
CA ALA A 755 1.72 3.33 -12.89
C ALA A 755 2.27 2.15 -13.70
N ARG A 756 3.52 2.28 -14.18
CA ARG A 756 4.30 1.17 -14.76
C ARG A 756 5.31 0.67 -13.73
N TYR A 757 5.44 -0.66 -13.63
CA TYR A 757 6.41 -1.35 -12.78
C TYR A 757 7.66 -1.81 -13.55
N SER A 758 8.71 -2.19 -12.83
CA SER A 758 10.02 -2.61 -13.38
C SER A 758 9.98 -3.94 -14.15
N ASP A 759 8.91 -4.73 -14.00
CA ASP A 759 8.64 -5.91 -14.84
C ASP A 759 7.96 -5.56 -16.19
N GLY A 760 7.65 -4.27 -16.40
CA GLY A 760 6.97 -3.72 -17.57
C GLY A 760 5.45 -3.63 -17.43
N SER A 761 4.85 -4.23 -16.41
CA SER A 761 3.39 -4.22 -16.21
C SER A 761 2.85 -2.81 -15.92
N VAL A 762 1.60 -2.55 -16.32
CA VAL A 762 0.93 -1.25 -16.10
C VAL A 762 -0.35 -1.45 -15.33
N ARG A 763 -0.55 -0.65 -14.29
CA ARG A 763 -1.70 -0.69 -13.38
C ARG A 763 -2.43 0.63 -13.39
N THR A 764 -3.73 0.58 -13.66
CA THR A 764 -4.65 1.70 -13.42
C THR A 764 -4.83 1.91 -11.92
N LEU A 765 -4.63 3.14 -11.44
CA LEU A 765 -4.66 3.47 -10.00
C LEU A 765 -6.00 4.05 -9.54
N THR A 766 -6.69 4.77 -10.44
CA THR A 766 -7.97 5.44 -10.19
C THR A 766 -9.04 4.92 -11.14
N ARG A 767 -10.31 5.21 -10.87
CA ARG A 767 -11.42 4.91 -11.80
C ARG A 767 -11.82 6.16 -12.59
N ASN A 768 -12.13 6.01 -13.87
CA ASN A 768 -12.94 6.99 -14.58
C ASN A 768 -14.35 6.96 -13.97
N GLN A 769 -14.75 8.06 -13.34
CA GLN A 769 -16.02 8.17 -12.62
C GLN A 769 -17.19 8.59 -13.53
N VAL A 770 -16.92 9.10 -14.74
CA VAL A 770 -17.91 9.76 -15.61
C VAL A 770 -18.40 8.86 -16.75
N ALA A 771 -17.60 7.89 -17.19
CA ALA A 771 -17.91 6.93 -18.27
C ALA A 771 -19.33 6.32 -18.23
N ALA A 772 -19.85 6.00 -17.03
CA ALA A 772 -21.19 5.42 -16.85
C ALA A 772 -22.33 6.43 -17.09
N PHE A 773 -22.03 7.73 -17.18
CA PHE A 773 -22.93 8.83 -17.50
C PHE A 773 -22.81 9.24 -18.97
N ASP A 774 -21.60 9.23 -19.53
CA ASP A 774 -21.36 9.53 -20.95
C ASP A 774 -21.78 8.39 -21.86
N LEU A 775 -21.57 7.13 -21.48
CA LEU A 775 -22.13 5.99 -22.22
C LEU A 775 -23.66 6.10 -22.41
N LYS A 776 -24.38 6.61 -21.40
CA LYS A 776 -25.84 6.88 -21.49
C LYS A 776 -26.14 8.04 -22.44
N ALA A 777 -25.34 9.11 -22.41
CA ALA A 777 -25.50 10.26 -23.30
C ALA A 777 -25.10 9.93 -24.76
N LEU A 778 -24.11 9.07 -24.99
CA LEU A 778 -23.71 8.53 -26.28
C LEU A 778 -24.78 7.59 -26.85
N GLN A 779 -25.36 6.71 -26.03
CA GLN A 779 -26.51 5.90 -26.42
C GLN A 779 -27.71 6.79 -26.82
N ALA A 780 -27.97 7.88 -26.09
CA ALA A 780 -28.98 8.87 -26.45
C ALA A 780 -28.63 9.61 -27.76
N LYS A 781 -27.36 10.00 -27.99
CA LYS A 781 -26.86 10.59 -29.25
C LYS A 781 -27.17 9.66 -30.43
N GLN A 782 -26.78 8.39 -30.31
CA GLN A 782 -27.03 7.37 -31.34
C GLN A 782 -28.52 7.13 -31.58
N GLN A 783 -29.36 7.07 -30.54
CA GLN A 783 -30.79 6.84 -30.72
C GLN A 783 -31.49 8.03 -31.39
N LEU A 784 -31.08 9.27 -31.09
CA LEU A 784 -31.59 10.47 -31.76
C LEU A 784 -31.25 10.44 -33.27
N LEU A 785 -30.00 10.11 -33.63
CA LEU A 785 -29.56 9.95 -35.02
C LEU A 785 -30.32 8.82 -35.74
N LYS A 786 -30.43 7.64 -35.13
CA LYS A 786 -31.21 6.49 -35.65
C LYS A 786 -32.70 6.82 -35.85
N ASN A 787 -33.26 7.72 -35.04
CA ASN A 787 -34.63 8.22 -35.18
C ASN A 787 -34.78 9.33 -36.24
N GLY A 788 -33.74 9.64 -37.02
CA GLY A 788 -33.78 10.67 -38.06
C GLY A 788 -33.70 12.10 -37.52
N THR A 789 -33.16 12.32 -36.31
CA THR A 789 -32.89 13.68 -35.80
C THR A 789 -31.71 14.27 -36.58
N PRO A 790 -31.87 15.42 -37.26
CA PRO A 790 -30.75 16.08 -37.95
C PRO A 790 -29.62 16.43 -36.97
N ALA A 791 -28.36 16.22 -37.38
CA ALA A 791 -27.18 16.30 -36.51
C ALA A 791 -27.07 17.64 -35.76
N GLU A 792 -27.39 18.75 -36.43
CA GLU A 792 -27.36 20.10 -35.86
C GLU A 792 -28.39 20.33 -34.73
N LYS A 793 -29.37 19.42 -34.60
CA LYS A 793 -30.41 19.43 -33.56
C LYS A 793 -30.15 18.40 -32.45
N VAL A 794 -29.22 17.46 -32.62
CA VAL A 794 -28.92 16.41 -31.63
C VAL A 794 -28.33 17.02 -30.35
N SER A 795 -27.41 17.96 -30.46
CA SER A 795 -26.84 18.68 -29.31
C SER A 795 -27.93 19.36 -28.46
N HIS A 796 -28.89 20.04 -29.09
CA HIS A 796 -30.03 20.64 -28.42
C HIS A 796 -30.94 19.59 -27.74
N ARG A 797 -31.16 18.45 -28.39
CA ARG A 797 -31.96 17.33 -27.83
C ARG A 797 -31.28 16.63 -26.66
N LEU A 798 -29.95 16.66 -26.57
CA LEU A 798 -29.18 16.08 -25.45
C LEU A 798 -29.06 16.99 -24.23
N LYS A 799 -29.35 18.30 -24.34
CA LYS A 799 -29.27 19.24 -23.20
C LYS A 799 -29.97 18.76 -21.91
N PRO A 800 -31.15 18.09 -21.92
CA PRO A 800 -31.75 17.54 -20.70
C PRO A 800 -30.96 16.39 -20.07
N VAL A 801 -30.29 15.56 -20.90
CA VAL A 801 -29.45 14.44 -20.42
C VAL A 801 -28.20 14.99 -19.74
N PHE A 802 -27.50 15.94 -20.38
CA PHE A 802 -26.32 16.58 -19.80
C PHE A 802 -26.63 17.35 -18.49
N LYS A 803 -27.83 17.95 -18.37
CA LYS A 803 -28.27 18.53 -17.09
C LYS A 803 -28.47 17.46 -16.01
N CYS A 804 -29.15 16.37 -16.33
CA CYS A 804 -29.35 15.26 -15.40
C CYS A 804 -28.01 14.61 -14.96
N ASN A 805 -27.03 14.52 -15.86
CA ASN A 805 -25.66 14.12 -15.52
C ASN A 805 -25.01 15.15 -14.59
N ARG A 806 -25.03 16.46 -14.91
CA ARG A 806 -24.48 17.52 -14.03
C ARG A 806 -25.13 17.57 -12.65
N ASP A 807 -26.41 17.22 -12.51
CA ASP A 807 -27.08 17.14 -11.20
C ASP A 807 -26.54 15.98 -10.32
N LYS A 808 -25.85 14.99 -10.92
CA LYS A 808 -25.12 13.90 -10.24
C LYS A 808 -23.69 14.27 -9.80
N ALA A 809 -23.18 15.44 -10.19
CA ALA A 809 -21.89 15.94 -9.69
C ALA A 809 -21.89 15.98 -8.14
N ASN A 810 -20.93 15.30 -7.51
CA ASN A 810 -20.81 15.09 -6.06
C ASN A 810 -22.09 14.55 -5.39
N ALA A 811 -22.86 13.69 -6.07
CA ALA A 811 -23.96 12.92 -5.48
C ALA A 811 -23.48 11.53 -4.99
N PRO A 812 -24.16 10.89 -4.01
CA PRO A 812 -23.78 9.55 -3.52
C PRO A 812 -23.86 8.43 -4.58
N ASP A 813 -24.66 8.62 -5.63
CA ASP A 813 -24.74 7.74 -6.81
C ASP A 813 -24.20 8.43 -8.09
N GLY A 814 -23.22 9.32 -7.89
CA GLY A 814 -22.68 10.23 -8.89
C GLY A 814 -21.18 10.09 -9.13
N TYR A 815 -20.54 11.21 -9.50
CA TYR A 815 -19.11 11.32 -9.79
C TYR A 815 -18.52 12.57 -9.11
N ALA A 816 -17.22 12.53 -8.78
CA ALA A 816 -16.51 13.65 -8.18
C ALA A 816 -16.18 14.76 -9.18
N VAL A 817 -16.26 16.03 -8.76
CA VAL A 817 -15.78 17.21 -9.50
C VAL A 817 -15.60 18.40 -8.56
N MET A 818 -14.52 19.16 -8.69
CA MET A 818 -14.32 20.41 -7.94
C MET A 818 -15.23 21.51 -8.50
N ASN A 819 -16.46 21.62 -8.00
CA ASN A 819 -17.46 22.62 -8.43
C ASN A 819 -18.05 23.42 -7.25
N GLY A 820 -17.26 23.58 -6.17
CA GLY A 820 -17.65 24.29 -4.96
C GLY A 820 -18.60 23.53 -4.03
N ASP A 821 -19.00 22.29 -4.35
CA ASP A 821 -19.84 21.48 -3.48
C ASP A 821 -18.99 20.83 -2.36
N PRO A 822 -19.30 21.04 -1.06
CA PRO A 822 -18.59 20.38 0.03
C PRO A 822 -18.68 18.85 0.00
N ALA A 823 -19.65 18.28 -0.74
CA ALA A 823 -19.78 16.84 -0.91
C ALA A 823 -18.61 16.18 -1.67
N LEU A 824 -17.74 16.98 -2.31
CA LEU A 824 -16.49 16.51 -2.93
C LEU A 824 -15.65 15.64 -1.97
N ALA A 825 -15.61 16.01 -0.68
CA ALA A 825 -14.85 15.33 0.38
C ALA A 825 -15.22 13.84 0.57
N TYR A 826 -16.38 13.40 0.06
CA TYR A 826 -16.89 12.03 0.16
C TYR A 826 -16.94 11.30 -1.19
N THR A 827 -16.58 11.97 -2.30
CA THR A 827 -16.72 11.44 -3.67
C THR A 827 -15.39 11.35 -4.41
N MET A 828 -14.44 12.27 -4.16
CA MET A 828 -13.09 12.19 -4.73
C MET A 828 -12.35 10.93 -4.27
N GLU A 829 -11.59 10.31 -5.17
CA GLU A 829 -10.70 9.21 -4.80
C GLU A 829 -9.39 9.78 -4.24
N TYR A 830 -8.88 9.21 -3.16
CA TYR A 830 -7.55 9.53 -2.63
C TYR A 830 -6.97 8.32 -1.92
N GLY A 831 -5.65 8.26 -1.80
CA GLY A 831 -4.98 7.14 -1.15
C GLY A 831 -3.47 7.18 -1.23
N ARG A 832 -2.87 6.06 -0.84
CA ARG A 832 -1.43 5.80 -0.93
C ARG A 832 -1.15 4.46 -1.58
N ILE A 833 -0.09 4.37 -2.39
CA ILE A 833 0.43 3.12 -2.94
C ILE A 833 1.95 3.05 -2.76
N SER A 834 2.51 1.84 -2.73
CA SER A 834 3.96 1.64 -2.60
C SER A 834 4.71 2.19 -3.83
N CYS A 835 5.88 2.81 -3.61
CA CYS A 835 6.84 3.09 -4.69
C CYS A 835 7.64 1.84 -5.10
N ALA A 836 7.51 0.71 -4.39
CA ALA A 836 8.24 -0.51 -4.69
C ALA A 836 8.00 -0.95 -6.14
N ASN A 837 9.10 -1.14 -6.88
CA ASN A 837 9.13 -1.50 -8.30
C ASN A 837 8.46 -0.50 -9.27
N VAL A 838 7.89 0.64 -8.82
CA VAL A 838 7.29 1.63 -9.74
C VAL A 838 8.40 2.41 -10.44
N VAL A 839 8.37 2.45 -11.77
CA VAL A 839 9.36 3.16 -12.61
C VAL A 839 8.80 4.40 -13.29
N ARG A 840 7.51 4.41 -13.64
CA ARG A 840 6.83 5.57 -14.26
C ARG A 840 5.40 5.72 -13.75
N ILE A 841 4.95 6.97 -13.63
CA ILE A 841 3.56 7.37 -13.33
C ILE A 841 3.06 8.18 -14.51
N TYR A 842 1.77 8.05 -14.86
CA TYR A 842 1.12 8.81 -15.93
C TYR A 842 -0.16 9.43 -15.36
N ALA A 843 -0.30 10.75 -15.48
CA ALA A 843 -1.53 11.49 -15.19
C ALA A 843 -2.03 12.10 -16.50
N ILE A 844 -3.29 11.86 -16.87
CA ILE A 844 -3.83 12.16 -18.21
C ILE A 844 -5.31 12.59 -18.19
N THR A 845 -5.69 13.57 -19.02
CA THR A 845 -7.08 13.97 -19.28
C THR A 845 -7.74 13.08 -20.35
N ASP A 846 -9.07 13.08 -20.46
CA ASP A 846 -9.82 12.18 -21.36
C ASP A 846 -9.50 12.41 -22.85
N GLY A 847 -9.16 13.64 -23.24
CA GLY A 847 -8.61 13.99 -24.54
C GLY A 847 -7.45 13.10 -24.99
N MET A 848 -6.65 12.54 -24.05
CA MET A 848 -5.55 11.63 -24.35
C MET A 848 -5.97 10.16 -24.61
N PHE A 849 -7.18 9.74 -24.21
CA PHE A 849 -7.59 8.33 -24.24
C PHE A 849 -9.02 8.04 -24.72
N HIS A 850 -9.78 9.06 -25.14
CA HIS A 850 -11.18 8.92 -25.56
C HIS A 850 -11.41 7.89 -26.70
N PHE A 851 -10.41 7.60 -27.53
CA PHE A 851 -10.46 6.53 -28.55
C PHE A 851 -10.48 5.11 -27.96
N ILE A 852 -9.88 4.89 -26.80
CA ILE A 852 -9.76 3.57 -26.16
C ILE A 852 -10.68 3.39 -24.94
N GLU A 853 -11.28 4.47 -24.42
CA GLU A 853 -12.18 4.41 -23.26
C GLU A 853 -13.21 3.29 -23.38
N ASN A 854 -13.81 3.12 -24.56
CA ASN A 854 -14.85 2.15 -24.86
C ASN A 854 -14.34 0.84 -25.51
N ASP A 855 -13.02 0.60 -25.57
CA ASP A 855 -12.44 -0.69 -26.01
C ASP A 855 -12.67 -1.80 -24.96
N GLU A 856 -13.03 -3.00 -25.41
CA GLU A 856 -13.16 -4.19 -24.55
C GLU A 856 -11.80 -4.86 -24.23
N ASP A 857 -10.70 -4.45 -24.88
CA ASP A 857 -9.37 -4.99 -24.60
C ASP A 857 -8.88 -4.64 -23.18
N SER A 858 -8.64 -5.67 -22.37
CA SER A 858 -8.08 -5.56 -21.03
C SER A 858 -6.70 -4.89 -20.98
N ARG A 859 -5.93 -4.92 -22.09
CA ARG A 859 -4.58 -4.34 -22.19
C ARG A 859 -4.56 -2.89 -22.68
N LYS A 860 -5.71 -2.21 -22.80
CA LYS A 860 -5.77 -0.86 -23.39
C LYS A 860 -4.93 0.20 -22.66
N TRP A 861 -4.87 0.17 -21.33
CA TRP A 861 -4.03 1.07 -20.54
C TRP A 861 -2.54 0.76 -20.66
N GLU A 862 -2.17 -0.51 -20.83
CA GLU A 862 -0.80 -0.93 -21.14
C GLU A 862 -0.39 -0.37 -22.50
N LYS A 863 -1.20 -0.58 -23.55
CA LYS A 863 -0.98 -0.04 -24.90
C LYS A 863 -0.82 1.48 -24.93
N LEU A 864 -1.59 2.20 -24.12
CA LEU A 864 -1.48 3.66 -24.00
C LEU A 864 -0.13 4.08 -23.41
N ALA A 865 0.25 3.47 -22.29
CA ALA A 865 1.55 3.73 -21.67
C ALA A 865 2.71 3.30 -22.57
N ASP A 866 2.58 2.18 -23.30
CA ASP A 866 3.57 1.71 -24.28
C ASP A 866 3.72 2.74 -25.41
N ALA A 867 2.62 3.27 -25.97
CA ALA A 867 2.67 4.29 -27.01
C ALA A 867 3.28 5.63 -26.53
N LEU A 868 2.94 6.07 -25.31
CA LEU A 868 3.52 7.26 -24.69
C LEU A 868 5.03 7.09 -24.41
N ASP A 869 5.46 5.90 -23.97
CA ASP A 869 6.86 5.57 -23.71
C ASP A 869 7.70 5.43 -24.99
N GLU A 870 7.12 4.91 -26.08
CA GLU A 870 7.78 4.75 -27.39
C GLU A 870 7.91 6.07 -28.15
N ARG A 871 6.90 6.95 -28.07
CA ARG A 871 6.71 8.09 -29.00
C ARG A 871 6.87 9.45 -28.32
N GLY A 872 6.71 9.52 -27.00
CA GLY A 872 6.56 10.77 -26.27
C GLY A 872 5.17 11.38 -26.41
N ILE A 873 4.87 12.35 -25.53
CA ILE A 873 3.53 12.94 -25.40
C ILE A 873 3.11 13.66 -26.70
N ASP A 874 3.96 14.55 -27.23
CA ASP A 874 3.65 15.34 -28.43
C ASP A 874 3.38 14.50 -29.68
N SER A 875 4.23 13.50 -29.98
CA SER A 875 4.02 12.66 -31.17
C SER A 875 2.75 11.81 -31.07
N TYR A 876 2.27 11.54 -29.85
CA TYR A 876 1.01 10.85 -29.62
C TYR A 876 -0.18 11.84 -29.71
N MET A 877 -0.07 13.07 -29.20
CA MET A 877 -1.05 14.14 -29.44
C MET A 877 -1.22 14.41 -30.95
N ASP A 878 -0.14 14.50 -31.72
CA ASP A 878 -0.17 14.64 -33.18
C ASP A 878 -0.92 13.48 -33.86
N GLU A 879 -0.91 12.28 -33.28
CA GLU A 879 -1.62 11.09 -33.78
C GLU A 879 -3.12 11.14 -33.44
N LEU A 880 -3.45 11.53 -32.19
CA LEU A 880 -4.82 11.81 -31.76
C LEU A 880 -5.49 12.85 -32.65
N GLU A 881 -4.85 14.00 -32.87
CA GLU A 881 -5.37 15.10 -33.70
C GLU A 881 -5.61 14.68 -35.16
N ARG A 882 -4.78 13.76 -35.69
CA ARG A 882 -4.99 13.15 -37.02
C ARG A 882 -6.18 12.19 -37.04
N GLU A 883 -6.37 11.34 -36.03
CA GLU A 883 -7.57 10.49 -35.93
C GLU A 883 -8.84 11.31 -35.65
N GLU A 884 -8.75 12.43 -34.92
CA GLU A 884 -9.85 13.40 -34.75
C GLU A 884 -10.24 14.07 -36.06
N ALA A 885 -9.26 14.45 -36.90
CA ALA A 885 -9.49 15.01 -38.23
C ALA A 885 -10.10 13.99 -39.22
N LEU A 886 -9.84 12.70 -39.04
CA LEU A 886 -10.37 11.61 -39.87
C LEU A 886 -11.78 11.12 -39.45
N ASP A 887 -12.27 11.52 -38.28
CA ASP A 887 -13.63 11.18 -37.79
C ASP A 887 -14.35 12.44 -37.24
N PRO A 888 -14.63 13.44 -38.10
CA PRO A 888 -15.16 14.74 -37.67
C PRO A 888 -16.56 14.65 -37.04
N ASP A 889 -17.42 13.78 -37.56
CA ASP A 889 -18.80 13.58 -37.08
C ASP A 889 -18.89 12.61 -35.88
N CYS A 890 -17.76 11.98 -35.51
CA CYS A 890 -17.63 11.03 -34.40
C CYS A 890 -18.46 9.76 -34.60
N GLU A 891 -18.38 9.19 -35.81
CA GLU A 891 -19.07 7.95 -36.21
C GLU A 891 -18.19 6.71 -36.03
N ARG A 892 -16.89 6.81 -36.33
CA ARG A 892 -15.93 5.70 -36.17
C ARG A 892 -15.63 5.46 -34.68
N HIS A 893 -15.51 6.53 -33.91
CA HIS A 893 -15.23 6.53 -32.49
C HIS A 893 -16.29 7.38 -31.76
N PRO A 894 -17.33 6.77 -31.14
CA PRO A 894 -18.45 7.51 -30.58
C PRO A 894 -18.07 8.42 -29.39
N ARG A 895 -17.94 9.72 -29.64
CA ARG A 895 -17.62 10.78 -28.65
C ARG A 895 -18.59 11.96 -28.74
N HIS A 896 -18.51 12.87 -27.75
CA HIS A 896 -19.41 14.02 -27.64
C HIS A 896 -19.00 15.25 -28.48
N LYS A 897 -17.70 15.58 -28.47
CA LYS A 897 -17.04 16.64 -29.26
C LYS A 897 -16.00 16.00 -30.20
N LYS A 898 -15.70 16.64 -31.34
CA LYS A 898 -14.71 16.12 -32.34
C LYS A 898 -13.33 15.89 -31.72
N SER A 899 -12.95 16.80 -30.85
CA SER A 899 -11.66 16.88 -30.18
C SER A 899 -11.91 17.40 -28.78
N ASP A 900 -11.02 17.02 -27.89
CA ASP A 900 -10.88 17.69 -26.60
C ASP A 900 -9.53 18.39 -26.46
N ASP A 901 -9.43 19.22 -25.41
CA ASP A 901 -8.18 19.65 -24.80
C ASP A 901 -7.42 18.38 -24.31
N LYS A 902 -6.09 18.41 -24.35
CA LYS A 902 -5.25 17.22 -24.18
C LYS A 902 -4.11 17.55 -23.24
N SER A 903 -4.05 16.90 -22.08
CA SER A 903 -2.99 17.08 -21.11
C SER A 903 -2.44 15.77 -20.57
N ALA A 904 -1.12 15.73 -20.39
CA ALA A 904 -0.43 14.63 -19.76
C ALA A 904 0.78 15.09 -18.95
N VAL A 905 1.00 14.43 -17.82
CA VAL A 905 2.25 14.45 -17.07
C VAL A 905 2.73 13.01 -16.86
N ILE A 906 3.97 12.73 -17.26
CA ILE A 906 4.66 11.46 -17.04
C ILE A 906 5.82 11.72 -16.08
N VAL A 907 5.83 11.00 -14.96
CA VAL A 907 6.84 11.09 -13.91
C VAL A 907 7.66 9.82 -13.91
N GLU A 908 8.91 9.90 -14.34
CA GLU A 908 9.89 8.83 -14.29
C GLU A 908 10.62 8.87 -12.94
N LEU A 909 10.36 7.84 -12.13
CA LEU A 909 10.91 7.71 -10.78
C LEU A 909 12.37 7.25 -10.86
N PRO A 910 13.24 7.70 -9.93
CA PRO A 910 14.64 7.26 -9.91
C PRO A 910 14.73 5.75 -9.76
N SER A 911 15.39 5.11 -10.72
CA SER A 911 15.67 3.68 -10.73
C SER A 911 16.36 3.23 -9.44
N GLY A 912 15.91 2.12 -8.87
CA GLY A 912 16.76 1.35 -7.97
C GLY A 912 18.01 0.89 -8.74
N PRO A 913 19.20 0.82 -8.11
CA PRO A 913 20.48 0.64 -8.81
C PRO A 913 20.63 -0.71 -9.56
N GLU A 914 19.63 -1.59 -9.54
CA GLU A 914 19.60 -2.86 -10.26
C GLU A 914 19.40 -2.70 -11.78
N THR A 915 18.79 -1.62 -12.29
CA THR A 915 18.47 -1.49 -13.72
C THR A 915 19.58 -0.86 -14.58
N ASP A 916 20.35 0.09 -14.06
CA ASP A 916 21.41 0.76 -14.84
C ASP A 916 22.71 -0.06 -14.91
N LEU A 917 22.99 -0.92 -13.92
CA LEU A 917 24.14 -1.85 -13.93
C LEU A 917 24.03 -2.96 -14.99
N ALA A 918 22.94 -3.01 -15.76
CA ALA A 918 22.80 -3.86 -16.94
C ALA A 918 23.34 -3.22 -18.25
N ARG A 919 23.88 -1.99 -18.20
CA ARG A 919 24.29 -1.21 -19.40
C ARG A 919 25.70 -0.59 -19.36
N SER A 920 26.54 -0.95 -18.37
CA SER A 920 27.95 -0.50 -18.27
C SER A 920 28.92 -1.65 -18.01
#